data_AF-A0A968I791-F1
#
_entry.id   AF-A0A968I791-F1
#
_cell.length_a   1.000
_cell.length_b   1.000
_cell.length_c   1.000
_cell.angle_alpha   90.00
_cell.angle_beta   90.00
_cell.angle_gamma   90.00
#
_symmetry.space_group_name_H-M   'P 1'
#
loop_
_entity.id
_entity.type
_entity.pdbx_description
1 polymer ?
#
loop_
_entity_poly.entity_id
_entity_poly.type
_entity_poly.pdbx_seq_one_letter_code
_entity_poly.pdbx_strand_id
1 'polypeptide(L)'
;MDCKTQNSLLQDATTSLSDGYDVLYFSPTPIIEASIEEITNKPIIVTSPYKGLNSFKAEDWESFFGRDDLILRLLDNLCNQNITLLLGASGSGKSSVIQAGLISRLKESFGSKFTAISLKPDRNPFLSLYNSRLQNNYQCEAEITLTQLIQNLQQEDRGTYWLIVIDNFEELFTLSNSQEAQFFIEDIIEAYKLLNKPSDCSVKIKIILAMRSEYLDNLSAYPHLIDIIVTQKNIQVIANITSENLYRVIEQPAARNGVVFEEGLIENIVKDTREITIFLPLLQYTLACLWKQEDLSDRVLKISTYKKLGDFKNILNNQLSLIYNNFSSSEQLILKTIIIKSIKQIDFPVKNTTVFSRVSLLKFDHKAVEKFVKNNLIIYSRTLNTIEIVHDILLNSWTILNNWVEEVRQAIAIKTQLSEDVKAWKNLYKNDKNKAIKKMWSGSKLKKMNELRNTQIFELATEGLSSEEKEFIDASFALENKLLKEKDKQIQKLTQELIEVKLREQAANIQTTLSIRPLESLLSAIVAIGENLDKLPQQILPSIQASLNCAMEVAKEKNILKGHEDRVNAVAVSPDGQKIVSGSWDKTLRLWNPEGNPIEKPFRGHEGEITSVAFSGDGKTIASGSGDGTVRLWNAKGIAIGMPMWGHEGDVTSVAFSQDGQIIASGGVDGTVRLWDLQGNSIGQPFYGHEGDITSVAFSGDGQTIASGGGDGTVRLWDLQGTPIGEPFRGHEDKVAGIAFSPDGQLIASGSWDATVKLWDLQGKAIGKPFRGHDDYVIAIAFDPQGTTIASGSSDKTIRLWDLHGNRIGKPLRGHKSSIRSLIFSPDGTTIISASTDKTLRLWDMTGNAIARPFQGHDVSVWSVAFSHDGQLLVSGGGDGTVRVRDLNGNQIGQAFRGHAGDVTSVAFSPDGNIIASGSWDRTIRLWDSQGNAISQPFQGHEDDYYHQLPLVPMEHYLSGGQLG
;
A
#
# COMPACT_ATOMS: atom_id res chain seq x y z
N MET A 1 -2.17 42.62 -14.13
CA MET A 1 -1.88 43.69 -13.16
C MET A 1 -0.67 44.45 -13.65
N ASP A 2 -0.79 45.76 -13.70
CA ASP A 2 0.10 46.71 -14.36
C ASP A 2 1.60 46.54 -14.04
N CYS A 3 2.41 46.53 -15.10
CA CYS A 3 3.79 47.00 -15.11
C CYS A 3 4.09 47.64 -16.47
N LYS A 4 3.32 48.67 -16.84
CA LYS A 4 3.73 49.70 -17.80
C LYS A 4 4.35 50.85 -17.01
N THR A 5 5.67 50.82 -16.77
CA THR A 5 6.58 51.97 -16.59
C THR A 5 7.94 51.50 -16.07
N GLN A 6 9.04 52.01 -16.65
CA GLN A 6 10.48 51.67 -16.49
C GLN A 6 10.91 50.48 -17.39
N ASN A 7 11.72 50.59 -18.45
CA ASN A 7 12.82 51.50 -18.77
C ASN A 7 12.90 51.80 -20.27
N SER A 8 12.79 53.07 -20.64
CA SER A 8 13.06 53.61 -21.97
C SER A 8 14.52 54.05 -22.11
N LEU A 9 15.49 53.12 -22.02
CA LEU A 9 16.93 53.47 -22.05
C LEU A 9 17.86 52.44 -22.73
N LEU A 10 17.39 51.69 -23.74
CA LEU A 10 18.26 50.78 -24.52
C LEU A 10 18.03 50.84 -26.05
N GLN A 11 17.40 51.90 -26.56
CA GLN A 11 17.55 52.25 -27.97
C GLN A 11 18.82 53.11 -28.11
N ASP A 12 19.77 52.64 -28.94
CA ASP A 12 21.01 53.30 -29.36
C ASP A 12 22.15 53.46 -28.35
N ALA A 13 22.49 52.42 -27.59
CA ALA A 13 23.75 52.38 -26.84
C ALA A 13 24.82 51.58 -27.59
N THR A 14 25.56 52.23 -28.49
CA THR A 14 26.85 51.70 -28.96
C THR A 14 27.87 51.79 -27.83
N THR A 15 28.17 50.67 -27.17
CA THR A 15 29.20 50.65 -26.14
C THR A 15 30.58 50.60 -26.81
N SER A 16 31.41 51.61 -26.60
CA SER A 16 32.79 51.65 -27.08
C SER A 16 33.73 51.02 -26.06
N LEU A 17 34.36 49.89 -26.39
CA LEU A 17 35.47 49.33 -25.61
C LEU A 17 36.79 49.75 -26.28
N SER A 18 37.68 50.41 -25.54
CA SER A 18 38.95 50.93 -26.08
C SER A 18 40.15 50.14 -25.56
N ASP A 19 40.93 49.56 -26.46
CA ASP A 19 42.16 48.81 -26.14
C ASP A 19 43.42 49.68 -26.40
N GLY A 20 43.37 50.94 -25.96
CA GLY A 20 44.45 51.93 -26.12
C GLY A 20 44.73 52.44 -27.55
N TYR A 21 44.29 51.73 -28.60
CA TYR A 21 44.53 52.09 -30.01
C TYR A 21 43.32 51.88 -30.96
N ASP A 22 42.36 51.01 -30.63
CA ASP A 22 41.16 50.75 -31.45
C ASP A 22 39.88 50.82 -30.59
N VAL A 23 38.78 51.28 -31.20
CA VAL A 23 37.45 51.32 -30.58
C VAL A 23 36.61 50.15 -31.12
N LEU A 24 36.28 49.21 -30.24
CA LEU A 24 35.27 48.18 -30.52
C LEU A 24 33.89 48.80 -30.38
N TYR A 25 33.13 48.84 -31.46
CA TYR A 25 31.74 49.28 -31.44
C TYR A 25 30.83 48.08 -31.20
N PHE A 26 30.12 48.10 -30.07
CA PHE A 26 29.14 47.07 -29.76
C PHE A 26 27.73 47.51 -30.15
N SER A 27 27.08 46.77 -31.04
CA SER A 27 25.62 46.82 -31.24
C SER A 27 25.00 45.62 -30.52
N PRO A 28 24.14 45.81 -29.49
CA PRO A 28 23.40 44.69 -28.93
C PRO A 28 22.53 44.05 -30.03
N THR A 29 22.36 42.72 -29.98
CA THR A 29 21.50 42.02 -30.95
C THR A 29 20.12 42.67 -30.96
N PRO A 30 19.63 43.22 -32.10
CA PRO A 30 18.43 44.04 -32.09
C PRO A 30 17.22 43.23 -31.59
N ILE A 31 16.62 43.70 -30.51
CA ILE A 31 15.42 43.12 -29.89
C ILE A 31 14.21 43.68 -30.64
N ILE A 32 13.34 42.79 -31.08
CA ILE A 32 12.04 43.18 -31.65
C ILE A 32 11.11 43.47 -30.47
N GLU A 33 10.92 44.75 -30.15
CA GLU A 33 9.84 45.24 -29.30
C GLU A 33 8.67 45.69 -30.19
N ALA A 34 8.06 44.74 -30.89
CA ALA A 34 6.97 45.00 -31.84
C ALA A 34 5.70 44.27 -31.40
N SER A 35 4.54 44.82 -31.72
CA SER A 35 3.24 44.17 -31.50
C SER A 35 3.12 42.87 -32.30
N ILE A 36 2.23 41.96 -31.88
CA ILE A 36 1.96 40.69 -32.58
C ILE A 36 1.61 40.95 -34.07
N GLU A 37 0.86 42.01 -34.36
CA GLU A 37 0.52 42.42 -35.72
C GLU A 37 1.75 42.85 -36.54
N GLU A 38 2.69 43.57 -35.94
CA GLU A 38 3.93 43.97 -36.63
C GLU A 38 4.88 42.79 -36.90
N ILE A 39 4.91 41.79 -36.02
CA ILE A 39 5.70 40.56 -36.21
C ILE A 39 5.10 39.70 -37.32
N THR A 40 3.79 39.49 -37.29
CA THR A 40 3.07 38.68 -38.29
C THR A 40 2.99 39.34 -39.67
N ASN A 41 3.22 40.65 -39.77
CA ASN A 41 3.33 41.36 -41.06
C ASN A 41 4.69 41.21 -41.75
N LYS A 42 5.74 40.70 -41.06
CA LYS A 42 7.05 40.43 -41.67
C LYS A 42 7.00 39.22 -42.62
N PRO A 43 7.92 39.10 -43.60
CA PRO A 43 8.01 37.89 -44.41
C PRO A 43 8.35 36.68 -43.53
N ILE A 44 7.61 35.57 -43.71
CA ILE A 44 7.83 34.35 -42.94
C ILE A 44 9.08 33.61 -43.42
N ILE A 45 9.94 33.26 -42.48
CA ILE A 45 11.09 32.38 -42.73
C ILE A 45 10.74 30.99 -42.19
N VAL A 46 10.45 30.05 -43.10
CA VAL A 46 9.95 28.71 -42.75
C VAL A 46 11.01 27.85 -42.07
N THR A 47 12.28 28.12 -42.31
CA THR A 47 13.39 27.39 -41.66
C THR A 47 13.44 27.69 -40.17
N SER A 48 13.48 26.64 -39.34
CA SER A 48 13.56 26.77 -37.88
C SER A 48 14.77 27.61 -37.45
N PRO A 49 14.57 28.65 -36.61
CA PRO A 49 15.68 29.43 -36.06
C PRO A 49 16.40 28.67 -34.92
N TYR A 50 15.76 27.65 -34.35
CA TYR A 50 16.33 26.80 -33.31
C TYR A 50 17.16 25.66 -33.92
N LYS A 51 18.38 25.47 -33.42
CA LYS A 51 19.37 24.52 -33.97
C LYS A 51 19.27 23.09 -33.43
N GLY A 52 18.35 22.85 -32.52
CA GLY A 52 18.21 21.55 -31.86
C GLY A 52 19.42 21.24 -30.98
N LEU A 53 20.01 20.05 -31.17
CA LEU A 53 21.22 19.66 -30.44
C LEU A 53 22.51 20.25 -31.02
N ASN A 54 22.48 20.83 -32.23
CA ASN A 54 23.67 21.40 -32.85
C ASN A 54 24.12 22.69 -32.15
N SER A 55 25.44 22.92 -32.08
CA SER A 55 26.00 24.20 -31.63
C SER A 55 25.77 25.30 -32.67
N PHE A 56 25.44 26.51 -32.23
CA PHE A 56 25.43 27.70 -33.09
C PHE A 56 26.85 27.99 -33.63
N LYS A 57 26.95 28.26 -34.94
CA LYS A 57 28.16 28.69 -35.64
C LYS A 57 28.18 30.21 -35.79
N ALA A 58 29.31 30.76 -36.25
CA ALA A 58 29.45 32.21 -36.47
C ALA A 58 28.39 32.82 -37.42
N GLU A 59 27.90 32.03 -38.38
CA GLU A 59 26.83 32.42 -39.31
C GLU A 59 25.46 32.53 -38.63
N ASP A 60 25.26 31.84 -37.51
CA ASP A 60 23.96 31.75 -36.82
C ASP A 60 23.74 32.88 -35.80
N TRP A 61 24.58 33.91 -35.82
CA TRP A 61 24.60 35.00 -34.84
C TRP A 61 23.25 35.72 -34.74
N GLU A 62 22.50 35.80 -35.84
CA GLU A 62 21.18 36.44 -35.90
C GLU A 62 20.09 35.69 -35.13
N SER A 63 20.31 34.41 -34.81
CA SER A 63 19.41 33.57 -34.01
C SER A 63 19.93 33.34 -32.58
N PHE A 64 21.05 33.98 -32.19
CA PHE A 64 21.70 33.77 -30.89
C PHE A 64 21.47 34.94 -29.93
N PHE A 65 20.60 34.74 -28.92
CA PHE A 65 20.17 35.78 -27.97
C PHE A 65 20.44 35.41 -26.50
N GLY A 66 20.28 36.39 -25.60
CA GLY A 66 20.26 36.20 -24.14
C GLY A 66 21.65 35.99 -23.51
N ARG A 67 22.72 36.22 -24.28
CA ARG A 67 24.12 36.09 -23.84
C ARG A 67 24.94 37.37 -24.02
N ASP A 68 24.30 38.49 -24.31
CA ASP A 68 24.97 39.76 -24.62
C ASP A 68 25.86 40.27 -23.47
N ASP A 69 25.41 40.20 -22.21
CA ASP A 69 26.23 40.57 -21.03
C ASP A 69 27.51 39.72 -20.91
N LEU A 70 27.39 38.41 -21.15
CA LEU A 70 28.54 37.51 -21.09
C LEU A 70 29.52 37.79 -22.24
N ILE A 71 29.01 38.08 -23.43
CA ILE A 71 29.83 38.45 -24.60
C ILE A 71 30.57 39.76 -24.31
N LEU A 72 29.90 40.75 -23.72
CA LEU A 72 30.52 42.02 -23.32
C LEU A 72 31.65 41.82 -22.32
N ARG A 73 31.43 41.01 -21.27
CA ARG A 73 32.47 40.67 -20.29
C ARG A 73 33.64 39.91 -20.92
N LEU A 74 33.37 39.04 -21.90
CA LEU A 74 34.43 38.34 -22.64
C LEU A 74 35.24 39.30 -23.50
N LEU A 75 34.59 40.23 -24.21
CA LEU A 75 35.26 41.25 -25.02
C LEU A 75 36.13 42.18 -24.16
N ASP A 76 35.61 42.65 -23.02
CA ASP A 76 36.37 43.46 -22.07
C ASP A 76 37.60 42.71 -21.54
N ASN A 77 37.44 41.43 -21.20
CA ASN A 77 38.56 40.60 -20.75
C ASN A 77 39.61 40.40 -21.85
N LEU A 78 39.18 40.20 -23.11
CA LEU A 78 40.10 40.06 -24.24
C LEU A 78 40.84 41.35 -24.59
N CYS A 79 40.30 42.52 -24.27
CA CYS A 79 41.04 43.77 -24.38
C CYS A 79 42.21 43.76 -23.39
N ASN A 80 41.92 43.45 -22.13
CA ASN A 80 42.88 43.56 -21.03
C ASN A 80 43.89 42.40 -20.94
N GLN A 81 43.58 41.23 -21.50
CA GLN A 81 44.32 39.98 -21.27
C GLN A 81 44.60 39.25 -22.57
N ASN A 82 45.71 38.50 -22.63
CA ASN A 82 46.10 37.72 -23.82
C ASN A 82 45.60 36.27 -23.79
N ILE A 83 45.31 35.73 -22.62
CA ILE A 83 44.73 34.39 -22.44
C ILE A 83 43.51 34.51 -21.54
N THR A 84 42.39 33.89 -21.95
CA THR A 84 41.16 33.79 -21.15
C THR A 84 40.71 32.34 -21.06
N LEU A 85 40.35 31.88 -19.85
CA LEU A 85 39.71 30.59 -19.63
C LEU A 85 38.19 30.76 -19.48
N LEU A 86 37.43 30.16 -20.40
CA LEU A 86 35.98 30.09 -20.35
C LEU A 86 35.52 28.76 -19.72
N LEU A 87 34.96 28.84 -18.52
CA LEU A 87 34.46 27.69 -17.76
C LEU A 87 32.95 27.59 -17.84
N GLY A 88 32.44 26.36 -17.97
CA GLY A 88 31.00 26.10 -17.85
C GLY A 88 30.66 24.62 -17.92
N ALA A 89 29.50 24.24 -17.37
CA ALA A 89 29.01 22.86 -17.45
C ALA A 89 28.89 22.35 -18.90
N SER A 90 28.87 21.03 -19.09
CA SER A 90 28.55 20.45 -20.42
C SER A 90 27.18 20.96 -20.89
N GLY A 91 27.05 21.31 -22.17
CA GLY A 91 25.80 21.86 -22.72
C GLY A 91 25.44 23.29 -22.29
N SER A 92 26.29 24.01 -21.54
CA SER A 92 26.06 25.42 -21.16
C SER A 92 26.14 26.43 -22.32
N GLY A 93 26.62 25.97 -23.48
CA GLY A 93 26.74 26.78 -24.70
C GLY A 93 28.10 27.45 -24.93
N LYS A 94 29.20 26.97 -24.31
CA LYS A 94 30.57 27.53 -24.47
C LYS A 94 30.95 27.77 -25.94
N SER A 95 30.92 26.72 -26.75
CA SER A 95 31.24 26.79 -28.18
C SER A 95 30.31 27.76 -28.92
N SER A 96 29.02 27.79 -28.58
CA SER A 96 28.06 28.73 -29.19
C SER A 96 28.30 30.18 -28.79
N VAL A 97 28.67 30.46 -27.54
CA VAL A 97 29.06 31.80 -27.08
C VAL A 97 30.32 32.27 -27.81
N ILE A 98 31.30 31.39 -28.03
CA ILE A 98 32.52 31.74 -28.74
C ILE A 98 32.23 31.94 -30.24
N GLN A 99 31.52 31.02 -30.87
CA GLN A 99 31.29 31.02 -32.32
C GLN A 99 30.26 32.09 -32.74
N ALA A 100 29.00 31.96 -32.30
CA ALA A 100 27.90 32.83 -32.72
C ALA A 100 27.85 34.16 -31.96
N GLY A 101 28.42 34.19 -30.76
CA GLY A 101 28.61 35.41 -29.98
C GLY A 101 29.91 36.11 -30.39
N LEU A 102 31.00 35.73 -29.74
CA LEU A 102 32.27 36.46 -29.76
C LEU A 102 32.88 36.63 -31.17
N ILE A 103 33.08 35.54 -31.91
CA ILE A 103 33.72 35.56 -33.25
C ILE A 103 32.89 36.43 -34.20
N SER A 104 31.56 36.31 -34.17
CA SER A 104 30.68 37.12 -35.02
C SER A 104 30.78 38.61 -34.71
N ARG A 105 30.79 39.02 -33.43
CA ARG A 105 30.95 40.44 -33.04
C ARG A 105 32.33 41.00 -33.39
N LEU A 106 33.39 40.22 -33.22
CA LEU A 106 34.75 40.62 -33.62
C LEU A 106 34.88 40.77 -35.14
N LYS A 107 34.25 39.87 -35.90
CA LYS A 107 34.19 39.95 -37.37
C LYS A 107 33.40 41.17 -37.85
N GLU A 108 32.33 41.56 -37.17
CA GLU A 108 31.58 42.79 -37.45
C GLU A 108 32.43 44.03 -37.17
N SER A 109 33.18 44.04 -36.05
CA SER A 109 34.00 45.19 -35.63
C SER A 109 35.26 45.40 -36.49
N PHE A 110 35.95 44.33 -36.87
CA PHE A 110 37.25 44.39 -37.55
C PHE A 110 37.19 44.01 -39.03
N GLY A 111 36.06 43.48 -39.52
CA GLY A 111 35.87 43.11 -40.91
C GLY A 111 36.92 42.10 -41.41
N SER A 112 37.59 42.43 -42.51
CA SER A 112 38.65 41.61 -43.10
C SER A 112 39.96 41.58 -42.31
N LYS A 113 40.10 42.41 -41.26
CA LYS A 113 41.26 42.45 -40.37
C LYS A 113 41.14 41.47 -39.19
N PHE A 114 40.14 40.60 -39.16
CA PHE A 114 39.95 39.61 -38.10
C PHE A 114 39.97 38.19 -38.64
N THR A 115 40.74 37.33 -37.96
CA THR A 115 40.82 35.90 -38.28
C THR A 115 40.77 35.08 -36.99
N ALA A 116 39.94 34.03 -36.98
CA ALA A 116 39.83 33.09 -35.87
C ALA A 116 40.34 31.69 -36.27
N ILE A 117 41.17 31.09 -35.42
CA ILE A 117 41.63 29.71 -35.55
C ILE A 117 41.01 28.91 -34.40
N SER A 118 40.16 27.94 -34.72
CA SER A 118 39.52 27.09 -33.71
C SER A 118 40.09 25.68 -33.80
N LEU A 119 40.63 25.17 -32.69
CA LEU A 119 41.06 23.79 -32.56
C LEU A 119 40.31 23.09 -31.42
N LYS A 120 40.15 21.78 -31.58
CA LYS A 120 39.63 20.87 -30.56
C LYS A 120 40.70 19.80 -30.33
N PRO A 121 41.37 19.76 -29.16
CA PRO A 121 42.45 18.81 -28.89
C PRO A 121 41.99 17.36 -29.06
N ASP A 122 42.86 16.49 -29.58
CA ASP A 122 42.61 15.04 -29.63
C ASP A 122 43.80 14.26 -29.06
N ARG A 123 44.00 12.99 -29.46
CA ARG A 123 45.12 12.18 -28.99
C ARG A 123 46.48 12.89 -29.19
N ASN A 124 46.63 13.63 -30.29
CA ASN A 124 47.79 14.45 -30.60
C ASN A 124 47.36 15.92 -30.84
N PRO A 125 47.49 16.79 -29.83
CA PRO A 125 47.03 18.18 -29.91
C PRO A 125 47.80 19.02 -30.94
N PHE A 126 49.06 18.68 -31.26
CA PHE A 126 49.83 19.36 -32.30
C PHE A 126 49.32 19.04 -33.70
N LEU A 127 48.92 17.78 -33.94
CA LEU A 127 48.26 17.41 -35.20
C LEU A 127 46.88 18.07 -35.32
N SER A 128 46.15 18.20 -34.20
CA SER A 128 44.88 18.94 -34.15
C SER A 128 45.07 20.42 -34.51
N LEU A 129 46.13 21.05 -33.99
CA LEU A 129 46.51 22.41 -34.35
C LEU A 129 46.83 22.54 -35.84
N TYR A 130 47.62 21.62 -36.40
CA TYR A 130 47.95 21.58 -37.83
C TYR A 130 46.70 21.45 -38.71
N ASN A 131 45.79 20.52 -38.38
CA ASN A 131 44.54 20.30 -39.14
C ASN A 131 43.60 21.51 -39.12
N SER A 132 43.56 22.26 -38.01
CA SER A 132 42.75 23.48 -37.91
C SER A 132 43.20 24.58 -38.89
N ARG A 133 44.47 24.56 -39.31
CA ARG A 133 45.03 25.50 -40.29
C ARG A 133 44.70 25.15 -41.73
N LEU A 134 44.68 23.86 -42.07
CA LEU A 134 44.28 23.38 -43.41
C LEU A 134 42.84 23.78 -43.76
N GLN A 135 41.95 23.81 -42.77
CA GLN A 135 40.57 24.27 -42.96
C GLN A 135 40.46 25.78 -43.22
N ASN A 136 41.49 26.56 -42.83
CA ASN A 136 41.55 28.01 -42.95
C ASN A 136 42.45 28.49 -44.10
N ASN A 137 42.80 27.63 -45.08
CA ASN A 137 43.64 27.93 -46.25
C ASN A 137 45.10 28.33 -45.97
N TYR A 138 45.67 27.99 -44.81
CA TYR A 138 47.10 28.22 -44.53
C TYR A 138 47.91 26.95 -44.83
N GLN A 139 48.82 27.02 -45.82
CA GLN A 139 49.71 25.92 -46.20
C GLN A 139 51.00 25.95 -45.36
N CYS A 140 51.33 24.84 -44.72
CA CYS A 140 52.60 24.64 -44.00
C CYS A 140 53.09 23.20 -44.25
N GLU A 141 54.40 22.99 -44.34
CA GLU A 141 54.99 21.70 -44.76
C GLU A 141 55.13 20.65 -43.63
N ALA A 142 54.87 21.00 -42.36
CA ALA A 142 55.04 20.09 -41.19
C ALA A 142 54.16 20.47 -39.97
N GLU A 143 54.05 19.57 -38.98
CA GLU A 143 53.50 19.84 -37.65
C GLU A 143 54.27 20.98 -36.96
N ILE A 144 53.56 21.95 -36.38
CA ILE A 144 54.14 23.14 -35.72
C ILE A 144 53.64 23.27 -34.28
N THR A 145 54.43 23.93 -33.43
CA THR A 145 53.99 24.31 -32.07
C THR A 145 53.12 25.56 -32.09
N LEU A 146 52.33 25.79 -31.05
CA LEU A 146 51.55 27.02 -30.84
C LEU A 146 52.48 28.25 -30.76
N THR A 147 53.64 28.12 -30.12
CA THR A 147 54.63 29.20 -30.07
C THR A 147 55.16 29.57 -31.46
N GLN A 148 55.46 28.56 -32.30
CA GLN A 148 55.87 28.78 -33.70
C GLN A 148 54.74 29.39 -34.53
N LEU A 149 53.49 28.95 -34.31
CA LEU A 149 52.32 29.54 -34.96
C LEU A 149 52.23 31.04 -34.65
N ILE A 150 52.34 31.43 -33.39
CA ILE A 150 52.27 32.84 -32.97
C ILE A 150 53.41 33.66 -33.59
N GLN A 151 54.62 33.11 -33.65
CA GLN A 151 55.76 33.78 -34.31
C GLN A 151 55.52 34.00 -35.80
N ASN A 152 54.94 33.02 -36.50
CA ASN A 152 54.60 33.15 -37.92
C ASN A 152 53.50 34.20 -38.12
N LEU A 153 52.46 34.20 -37.29
CA LEU A 153 51.36 35.18 -37.35
C LEU A 153 51.83 36.62 -37.08
N GLN A 154 52.83 36.81 -36.20
CA GLN A 154 53.47 38.11 -35.99
C GLN A 154 54.24 38.62 -37.22
N GLN A 155 54.64 37.74 -38.14
CA GLN A 155 55.36 38.08 -39.37
C GLN A 155 54.43 38.30 -40.58
N GLU A 156 53.25 37.67 -40.61
CA GLU A 156 52.39 37.56 -41.81
C GLU A 156 51.53 38.80 -42.14
N ASP A 157 51.14 39.66 -41.18
CA ASP A 157 50.47 40.94 -41.51
C ASP A 157 50.41 41.95 -40.34
N ARG A 158 50.78 43.22 -40.57
CA ARG A 158 50.78 44.29 -39.56
C ARG A 158 49.41 44.96 -39.50
N GLY A 159 48.53 44.47 -38.62
CA GLY A 159 47.23 45.09 -38.32
C GLY A 159 46.05 44.13 -38.18
N THR A 160 46.30 42.82 -38.25
CA THR A 160 45.27 41.77 -38.11
C THR A 160 45.09 41.37 -36.65
N TYR A 161 43.83 41.23 -36.23
CA TYR A 161 43.42 40.71 -34.93
C TYR A 161 43.19 39.20 -35.04
N TRP A 162 43.97 38.42 -34.29
CA TRP A 162 43.91 36.97 -34.29
C TRP A 162 43.31 36.43 -33.00
N LEU A 163 42.31 35.56 -33.13
CA LEU A 163 41.74 34.83 -32.01
C LEU A 163 42.00 33.32 -32.17
N ILE A 164 42.76 32.74 -31.24
CA ILE A 164 42.99 31.29 -31.18
C ILE A 164 42.04 30.71 -30.13
N VAL A 165 41.19 29.78 -30.54
CA VAL A 165 40.21 29.12 -29.68
C VAL A 165 40.62 27.66 -29.50
N ILE A 166 40.90 27.26 -28.27
CA ILE A 166 41.09 25.86 -27.88
C ILE A 166 39.80 25.41 -27.18
N ASP A 167 38.90 24.82 -27.96
CA ASP A 167 37.61 24.33 -27.46
C ASP A 167 37.74 22.90 -26.93
N ASN A 168 36.89 22.52 -25.97
CA ASN A 168 37.02 21.27 -25.22
C ASN A 168 38.44 21.01 -24.69
N PHE A 169 39.04 22.02 -24.04
CA PHE A 169 40.40 21.95 -23.49
C PHE A 169 40.60 20.75 -22.55
N GLU A 170 39.54 20.27 -21.89
CA GLU A 170 39.59 19.07 -21.05
C GLU A 170 40.02 17.80 -21.79
N GLU A 171 39.91 17.75 -23.12
CA GLU A 171 40.28 16.57 -23.92
C GLU A 171 41.77 16.26 -23.84
N LEU A 172 42.61 17.24 -23.49
CA LEU A 172 44.02 17.04 -23.15
C LEU A 172 44.21 16.10 -21.95
N PHE A 173 43.29 16.12 -20.99
CA PHE A 173 43.38 15.30 -19.78
C PHE A 173 42.72 13.93 -19.94
N THR A 174 41.80 13.80 -20.92
CA THR A 174 40.99 12.59 -21.09
C THR A 174 41.37 11.73 -22.28
N LEU A 175 41.85 12.33 -23.37
CA LEU A 175 42.11 11.65 -24.65
C LEU A 175 43.58 11.63 -25.03
N SER A 176 44.31 12.72 -24.77
CA SER A 176 45.74 12.81 -25.08
C SER A 176 46.57 11.95 -24.13
N ASN A 177 47.68 11.41 -24.64
CA ASN A 177 48.65 10.76 -23.76
C ASN A 177 49.27 11.79 -22.81
N SER A 178 49.58 11.39 -21.58
CA SER A 178 50.04 12.30 -20.52
C SER A 178 51.27 13.13 -20.92
N GLN A 179 52.18 12.57 -21.72
CA GLN A 179 53.36 13.27 -22.23
C GLN A 179 53.01 14.34 -23.27
N GLU A 180 52.18 14.02 -24.27
CA GLU A 180 51.80 14.98 -25.32
C GLU A 180 50.94 16.12 -24.77
N ALA A 181 50.03 15.81 -23.83
CA ALA A 181 49.24 16.81 -23.11
C ALA A 181 50.14 17.78 -22.34
N GLN A 182 51.16 17.27 -21.65
CA GLN A 182 52.12 18.08 -20.91
C GLN A 182 52.90 19.02 -21.84
N PHE A 183 53.45 18.52 -22.94
CA PHE A 183 54.19 19.35 -23.90
C PHE A 183 53.33 20.46 -24.51
N PHE A 184 52.07 20.17 -24.84
CA PHE A 184 51.17 21.17 -25.39
C PHE A 184 50.81 22.27 -24.37
N ILE A 185 50.63 21.91 -23.10
CA ILE A 185 50.38 22.88 -22.02
C ILE A 185 51.62 23.76 -21.76
N GLU A 186 52.81 23.17 -21.77
CA GLU A 186 54.07 23.92 -21.66
C GLU A 186 54.22 24.93 -22.81
N ASP A 187 53.87 24.53 -24.04
CA ASP A 187 53.88 25.41 -25.22
C ASP A 187 52.84 26.55 -25.12
N ILE A 188 51.67 26.34 -24.49
CA ILE A 188 50.72 27.43 -24.18
C ILE A 188 51.34 28.45 -23.21
N ILE A 189 52.08 27.98 -22.20
CA ILE A 189 52.77 28.86 -21.24
C ILE A 189 53.89 29.66 -21.93
N GLU A 190 54.63 29.04 -22.85
CA GLU A 190 55.66 29.72 -23.64
C GLU A 190 55.05 30.76 -24.59
N ALA A 191 53.96 30.40 -25.28
CA ALA A 191 53.15 31.31 -26.09
C ALA A 191 52.69 32.54 -25.30
N TYR A 192 52.18 32.36 -24.08
CA TYR A 192 51.79 33.46 -23.18
C TYR A 192 52.95 34.40 -22.87
N LYS A 193 54.13 33.85 -22.53
CA LYS A 193 55.33 34.65 -22.24
C LYS A 193 55.76 35.45 -23.46
N LEU A 194 55.62 34.90 -24.67
CA LEU A 194 55.95 35.58 -25.91
C LEU A 194 54.98 36.75 -26.20
N LEU A 195 53.69 36.56 -25.96
CA LEU A 195 52.66 37.62 -26.15
C LEU A 195 52.78 38.79 -25.18
N ASN A 196 53.36 38.57 -23.99
CA ASN A 196 53.53 39.62 -22.97
C ASN A 196 54.89 40.32 -23.00
N LYS A 197 55.76 39.99 -23.96
CA LYS A 197 57.00 40.76 -24.15
C LYS A 197 56.66 42.13 -24.73
N PRO A 198 57.22 43.23 -24.18
CA PRO A 198 57.07 44.55 -24.78
C PRO A 198 57.67 44.49 -26.18
N SER A 199 56.81 44.61 -27.19
CA SER A 199 57.19 44.53 -28.60
C SER A 199 56.45 45.60 -29.39
N ASP A 200 57.13 46.22 -30.36
CA ASP A 200 56.59 47.20 -31.32
C ASP A 200 55.59 46.57 -32.34
N CYS A 201 55.12 45.35 -32.08
CA CYS A 201 54.26 44.62 -33.01
C CYS A 201 52.81 45.09 -32.90
N SER A 202 52.27 45.58 -34.02
CA SER A 202 50.87 45.97 -34.20
C SER A 202 49.90 44.80 -34.35
N VAL A 203 50.35 43.55 -34.12
CA VAL A 203 49.55 42.33 -34.27
C VAL A 203 48.97 41.94 -32.92
N LYS A 204 47.65 41.93 -32.80
CA LYS A 204 46.94 41.56 -31.57
C LYS A 204 46.51 40.10 -31.63
N ILE A 205 47.17 39.24 -30.86
CA ILE A 205 46.86 37.80 -30.80
C ILE A 205 46.29 37.49 -29.42
N LYS A 206 45.11 36.87 -29.38
CA LYS A 206 44.41 36.48 -28.15
C LYS A 206 44.08 34.99 -28.18
N ILE A 207 44.13 34.33 -27.02
CA ILE A 207 43.83 32.90 -26.87
C ILE A 207 42.67 32.70 -25.90
N ILE A 208 41.71 31.87 -26.28
CA ILE A 208 40.63 31.40 -25.41
C ILE A 208 40.75 29.90 -25.21
N LEU A 209 40.79 29.48 -23.95
CA LEU A 209 40.67 28.09 -23.55
C LEU A 209 39.24 27.88 -23.08
N ALA A 210 38.49 26.96 -23.68
CA ALA A 210 37.13 26.64 -23.23
C ALA A 210 37.12 25.25 -22.59
N MET A 211 36.69 25.17 -21.33
CA MET A 211 36.75 23.92 -20.55
C MET A 211 35.50 23.68 -19.71
N ARG A 212 35.20 22.42 -19.42
CA ARG A 212 34.25 22.03 -18.38
C ARG A 212 34.74 22.37 -16.98
N SER A 213 33.84 22.89 -16.14
CA SER A 213 34.18 23.32 -14.76
C SER A 213 34.66 22.19 -13.84
N GLU A 214 34.24 20.94 -14.09
CA GLU A 214 34.64 19.78 -13.26
C GLU A 214 36.07 19.29 -13.51
N TYR A 215 36.71 19.73 -14.59
CA TYR A 215 38.11 19.45 -14.91
C TYR A 215 39.06 20.54 -14.39
N LEU A 216 38.55 21.50 -13.61
CA LEU A 216 39.37 22.54 -13.00
C LEU A 216 40.44 21.95 -12.08
N ASP A 217 40.11 20.87 -11.35
CA ASP A 217 41.06 20.15 -10.49
C ASP A 217 42.28 19.62 -11.27
N ASN A 218 42.09 19.21 -12.53
CA ASN A 218 43.17 18.67 -13.37
C ASN A 218 44.26 19.71 -13.66
N LEU A 219 43.93 21.01 -13.59
CA LEU A 219 44.92 22.07 -13.73
C LEU A 219 45.90 22.14 -12.56
N SER A 220 45.61 21.51 -11.41
CA SER A 220 46.51 21.52 -10.25
C SER A 220 47.88 20.88 -10.55
N ALA A 221 47.95 20.02 -11.57
CA ALA A 221 49.20 19.45 -12.06
C ALA A 221 50.09 20.47 -12.80
N TYR A 222 49.58 21.67 -13.12
CA TYR A 222 50.25 22.70 -13.92
C TYR A 222 50.24 24.07 -13.23
N PRO A 223 51.04 24.28 -12.16
CA PRO A 223 51.01 25.50 -11.35
C PRO A 223 51.25 26.79 -12.15
N HIS A 224 52.15 26.76 -13.14
CA HIS A 224 52.44 27.93 -13.97
C HIS A 224 51.27 28.36 -14.86
N LEU A 225 50.43 27.42 -15.31
CA LEU A 225 49.22 27.74 -16.05
C LEU A 225 48.15 28.32 -15.11
N ILE A 226 48.05 27.79 -13.89
CA ILE A 226 47.18 28.35 -12.84
C ILE A 226 47.56 29.81 -12.53
N ASP A 227 48.85 30.12 -12.40
CA ASP A 227 49.30 31.50 -12.14
C ASP A 227 48.88 32.47 -13.26
N ILE A 228 48.94 32.02 -14.52
CA ILE A 228 48.50 32.80 -15.67
C ILE A 228 46.98 33.02 -15.65
N ILE A 229 46.21 31.99 -15.29
CA ILE A 229 44.76 31.99 -15.47
C ILE A 229 44.02 32.52 -14.22
N VAL A 230 44.34 32.00 -13.04
CA VAL A 230 43.62 32.28 -11.78
C VAL A 230 44.11 33.58 -11.15
N THR A 231 45.42 33.76 -11.01
CA THR A 231 46.01 34.90 -10.26
C THR A 231 45.76 36.23 -10.97
N GLN A 232 45.58 36.22 -12.30
CA GLN A 232 45.29 37.41 -13.10
C GLN A 232 43.80 37.67 -13.33
N LYS A 233 42.90 36.88 -12.72
CA LYS A 233 41.43 36.94 -12.92
C LYS A 233 41.00 36.69 -14.38
N ASN A 234 41.73 35.83 -15.10
CA ASN A 234 41.47 35.53 -16.52
C ASN A 234 40.38 34.47 -16.73
N ILE A 235 39.57 34.18 -15.70
CA ILE A 235 38.53 33.16 -15.72
C ILE A 235 37.17 33.82 -15.92
N GLN A 236 36.46 33.39 -16.96
CA GLN A 236 35.05 33.72 -17.18
C GLN A 236 34.20 32.47 -16.99
N VAL A 237 33.22 32.55 -16.09
CA VAL A 237 32.30 31.43 -15.83
C VAL A 237 30.96 31.70 -16.51
N ILE A 238 30.50 30.73 -17.31
CA ILE A 238 29.16 30.74 -17.88
C ILE A 238 28.16 30.36 -16.77
N ALA A 239 27.51 31.38 -16.23
CA ALA A 239 26.37 31.20 -15.33
C ALA A 239 25.12 30.74 -16.09
N ASN A 240 24.16 30.20 -15.33
CA ASN A 240 22.82 29.89 -15.83
C ASN A 240 22.15 31.15 -16.37
N ILE A 241 21.39 31.01 -17.45
CA ILE A 241 20.64 32.12 -18.06
C ILE A 241 19.56 32.58 -17.07
N THR A 242 19.46 33.88 -16.82
CA THR A 242 18.40 34.46 -15.99
C THR A 242 17.04 34.26 -16.65
N SER A 243 15.94 34.22 -15.88
CA SER A 243 14.61 34.03 -16.48
C SER A 243 14.31 35.07 -17.55
N GLU A 244 14.68 36.33 -17.35
CA GLU A 244 14.51 37.41 -18.34
C GLU A 244 15.27 37.13 -19.65
N ASN A 245 16.55 36.75 -19.58
CA ASN A 245 17.32 36.42 -20.78
C ASN A 245 16.82 35.13 -21.45
N LEU A 246 16.20 34.23 -20.69
CA LEU A 246 15.62 33.00 -21.21
C LEU A 246 14.37 33.28 -22.07
N TYR A 247 13.53 34.25 -21.70
CA TYR A 247 12.45 34.73 -22.58
C TYR A 247 13.02 35.19 -23.93
N ARG A 248 14.12 35.96 -23.91
CA ARG A 248 14.78 36.44 -25.14
C ARG A 248 15.34 35.30 -26.00
N VAL A 249 15.91 34.26 -25.39
CA VAL A 249 16.41 33.06 -26.09
C VAL A 249 15.28 32.32 -26.83
N ILE A 250 14.08 32.32 -26.25
CA ILE A 250 12.92 31.61 -26.81
C ILE A 250 12.23 32.50 -27.84
N GLU A 251 11.88 33.73 -27.51
CA GLU A 251 10.96 34.56 -28.28
C GLU A 251 11.61 35.23 -29.51
N GLN A 252 12.80 35.81 -29.34
CA GLN A 252 13.41 36.66 -30.36
C GLN A 252 13.76 35.93 -31.67
N PRO A 253 14.28 34.68 -31.65
CA PRO A 253 14.51 33.94 -32.88
C PRO A 253 13.21 33.68 -33.68
N ALA A 254 12.10 33.37 -33.01
CA ALA A 254 10.81 33.18 -33.67
C ALA A 254 10.27 34.48 -34.24
N ALA A 255 10.34 35.58 -33.46
CA ALA A 255 9.85 36.89 -33.87
C ALA A 255 10.59 37.41 -35.13
N ARG A 256 11.89 37.13 -35.27
CA ARG A 256 12.66 37.46 -36.48
C ARG A 256 12.19 36.69 -37.72
N ASN A 257 11.71 35.47 -37.52
CA ASN A 257 11.16 34.64 -38.59
C ASN A 257 9.67 34.92 -38.85
N GLY A 258 9.08 35.92 -38.17
CA GLY A 258 7.68 36.32 -38.34
C GLY A 258 6.67 35.41 -37.64
N VAL A 259 7.09 34.67 -36.61
CA VAL A 259 6.28 33.70 -35.85
C VAL A 259 6.21 34.11 -34.39
N VAL A 260 5.06 33.93 -33.75
CA VAL A 260 4.82 34.25 -32.33
C VAL A 260 4.43 33.00 -31.53
N PHE A 261 4.45 33.09 -30.21
CA PHE A 261 3.99 32.03 -29.31
C PHE A 261 2.58 32.33 -28.81
N GLU A 262 1.77 31.29 -28.63
CA GLU A 262 0.48 31.37 -27.92
C GLU A 262 0.70 31.87 -26.47
N GLU A 263 -0.21 32.72 -25.98
CA GLU A 263 -0.16 33.29 -24.63
C GLU A 263 -0.09 32.18 -23.57
N GLY A 264 0.89 32.23 -22.68
CA GLY A 264 1.11 31.21 -21.63
C GLY A 264 2.09 30.09 -22.02
N LEU A 265 2.50 29.96 -23.28
CA LEU A 265 3.42 28.90 -23.71
C LEU A 265 4.83 29.12 -23.20
N ILE A 266 5.35 30.35 -23.30
CA ILE A 266 6.72 30.65 -22.90
C ILE A 266 6.88 30.48 -21.39
N GLU A 267 5.88 30.88 -20.59
CA GLU A 267 5.86 30.68 -19.15
C GLU A 267 5.91 29.19 -18.77
N ASN A 268 5.19 28.34 -19.50
CA ASN A 268 5.23 26.89 -19.30
C ASN A 268 6.62 26.32 -19.60
N ILE A 269 7.22 26.69 -20.75
CA ILE A 269 8.56 26.23 -21.13
C ILE A 269 9.61 26.72 -20.12
N VAL A 270 9.56 28.00 -19.72
CA VAL A 270 10.47 28.58 -18.73
C VAL A 270 10.31 27.88 -17.38
N LYS A 271 9.08 27.59 -16.95
CA LYS A 271 8.82 26.86 -15.70
C LYS A 271 9.44 25.45 -15.73
N ASP A 272 9.27 24.73 -16.83
CA ASP A 272 9.78 23.36 -16.99
C ASP A 272 11.32 23.28 -17.03
N THR A 273 12.00 24.37 -17.41
CA THR A 273 13.47 24.44 -17.42
C THR A 273 14.12 24.68 -16.05
N ARG A 274 13.37 25.17 -15.04
CA ARG A 274 13.94 25.59 -13.73
C ARG A 274 14.57 24.46 -12.91
N GLU A 275 14.13 23.21 -13.13
CA GLU A 275 14.60 22.05 -12.36
C GLU A 275 15.77 21.31 -13.03
N ILE A 276 16.23 21.75 -14.21
CA ILE A 276 17.19 21.02 -15.03
C ILE A 276 18.50 21.80 -15.15
N THR A 277 19.61 21.20 -14.72
CA THR A 277 20.93 21.86 -14.72
C THR A 277 21.56 22.02 -16.11
N ILE A 278 21.22 21.14 -17.07
CA ILE A 278 21.73 21.16 -18.46
C ILE A 278 20.54 21.20 -19.42
N PHE A 279 19.85 22.34 -19.47
CA PHE A 279 18.58 22.47 -20.19
C PHE A 279 18.70 23.13 -21.56
N LEU A 280 19.77 23.88 -21.87
CA LEU A 280 19.81 24.71 -23.08
C LEU A 280 19.73 23.93 -24.39
N PRO A 281 20.46 22.82 -24.59
CA PRO A 281 20.33 22.08 -25.85
C PRO A 281 19.04 21.27 -25.88
N LEU A 282 18.50 20.86 -24.72
CA LEU A 282 17.17 20.26 -24.63
C LEU A 282 16.05 21.27 -24.96
N LEU A 283 16.23 22.54 -24.57
CA LEU A 283 15.35 23.65 -24.91
C LEU A 283 15.38 23.91 -26.42
N GLN A 284 16.57 24.05 -27.00
CA GLN A 284 16.73 24.22 -28.45
C GLN A 284 16.15 23.04 -29.24
N TYR A 285 16.31 21.81 -28.73
CA TYR A 285 15.67 20.62 -29.30
C TYR A 285 14.16 20.67 -29.21
N THR A 286 13.62 21.01 -28.05
CA THR A 286 12.17 21.11 -27.82
C THR A 286 11.53 22.15 -28.72
N LEU A 287 12.14 23.34 -28.84
CA LEU A 287 11.68 24.41 -29.72
C LEU A 287 11.79 24.04 -31.20
N ALA A 288 12.86 23.35 -31.61
CA ALA A 288 12.99 22.84 -32.97
C ALA A 288 11.93 21.77 -33.30
N CYS A 289 11.61 20.89 -32.34
CA CYS A 289 10.52 19.91 -32.48
C CYS A 289 9.15 20.58 -32.58
N LEU A 290 8.89 21.58 -31.72
CA LEU A 290 7.66 22.37 -31.75
C LEU A 290 7.50 23.07 -33.10
N TRP A 291 8.54 23.74 -33.59
CA TRP A 291 8.57 24.40 -34.90
C TRP A 291 8.29 23.43 -36.06
N LYS A 292 8.84 22.22 -35.99
CA LYS A 292 8.69 21.21 -37.05
C LYS A 292 7.30 20.56 -37.08
N GLN A 293 6.63 20.44 -35.93
CA GLN A 293 5.33 19.79 -35.82
C GLN A 293 4.15 20.75 -36.00
N GLU A 294 4.35 22.04 -35.79
CA GLU A 294 3.32 23.06 -35.97
C GLU A 294 3.10 23.38 -37.46
N ASP A 295 1.85 23.62 -37.83
CA ASP A 295 1.53 24.26 -39.10
C ASP A 295 1.67 25.79 -38.94
N LEU A 296 2.69 26.37 -39.57
CA LEU A 296 3.01 27.80 -39.46
C LEU A 296 2.11 28.70 -40.32
N SER A 297 0.98 28.19 -40.81
CA SER A 297 0.00 28.95 -41.60
C SER A 297 -0.61 30.13 -40.82
N ASP A 298 -0.88 29.93 -39.53
CA ASP A 298 -1.36 30.96 -38.61
C ASP A 298 -0.23 31.73 -37.90
N ARG A 299 1.03 31.34 -38.13
CA ARG A 299 2.24 31.94 -37.55
C ARG A 299 2.28 31.90 -36.02
N VAL A 300 1.58 30.96 -35.39
CA VAL A 300 1.54 30.82 -33.92
C VAL A 300 2.02 29.42 -33.51
N LEU A 301 3.00 29.37 -32.61
CA LEU A 301 3.39 28.12 -31.93
C LEU A 301 2.45 27.86 -30.74
N LYS A 302 1.81 26.68 -30.71
CA LYS A 302 0.69 26.40 -29.80
C LYS A 302 1.06 25.59 -28.56
N ILE A 303 0.38 25.87 -27.46
CA ILE A 303 0.43 25.10 -26.20
C ILE A 303 -0.05 23.67 -26.42
N SER A 304 -1.06 23.48 -27.28
CA SER A 304 -1.59 22.14 -27.56
C SER A 304 -0.55 21.21 -28.18
N THR A 305 0.30 21.72 -29.07
CA THR A 305 1.40 20.97 -29.69
C THR A 305 2.52 20.71 -28.68
N TYR A 306 2.85 21.68 -27.84
CA TYR A 306 3.79 21.47 -26.73
C TYR A 306 3.31 20.37 -25.76
N LYS A 307 2.03 20.37 -25.37
CA LYS A 307 1.46 19.31 -24.52
C LYS A 307 1.45 17.92 -25.19
N LYS A 308 1.27 17.85 -26.52
CA LYS A 308 1.35 16.59 -27.27
C LYS A 308 2.78 16.01 -27.32
N LEU A 309 3.80 16.87 -27.33
CA LEU A 309 5.20 16.45 -27.27
C LEU A 309 5.55 15.78 -25.92
N GLY A 310 4.84 16.12 -24.85
CA GLY A 310 4.99 15.57 -23.49
C GLY A 310 5.88 16.42 -22.60
N ASP A 311 6.16 15.95 -21.37
CA ASP A 311 6.98 16.68 -20.39
C ASP A 311 8.36 17.01 -20.94
N PHE A 312 8.83 18.25 -20.77
CA PHE A 312 10.10 18.79 -21.28
C PHE A 312 11.30 17.82 -21.13
N LYS A 313 11.42 17.15 -19.97
CA LYS A 313 12.46 16.16 -19.66
C LYS A 313 12.35 14.87 -20.50
N ASN A 314 11.12 14.47 -20.82
CA ASN A 314 10.79 13.24 -21.52
C ASN A 314 10.65 13.42 -23.04
N ILE A 315 10.53 14.65 -23.58
CA ILE A 315 10.42 14.90 -25.03
C ILE A 315 11.57 14.23 -25.80
N LEU A 316 12.81 14.47 -25.38
CA LEU A 316 13.98 13.88 -26.03
C LEU A 316 14.01 12.35 -25.83
N ASN A 317 13.69 11.85 -24.63
CA ASN A 317 13.62 10.41 -24.37
C ASN A 317 12.60 9.69 -25.27
N ASN A 318 11.41 10.27 -25.40
CA ASN A 318 10.31 9.71 -26.18
C ASN A 318 10.67 9.68 -27.67
N GLN A 319 11.24 10.78 -28.18
CA GLN A 319 11.68 10.85 -29.57
C GLN A 319 12.83 9.88 -29.86
N LEU A 320 13.84 9.80 -28.99
CA LEU A 320 14.95 8.85 -29.12
C LEU A 320 14.47 7.40 -29.05
N SER A 321 13.50 7.12 -28.18
CA SER A 321 12.90 5.78 -28.06
C SER A 321 12.08 5.41 -29.30
N LEU A 322 11.33 6.36 -29.88
CA LEU A 322 10.63 6.17 -31.16
C LEU A 322 11.60 5.92 -32.31
N ILE A 323 12.68 6.71 -32.41
CA ILE A 323 13.73 6.53 -33.42
C ILE A 323 14.38 5.15 -33.26
N TYR A 324 14.73 4.77 -32.03
CA TYR A 324 15.33 3.47 -31.72
C TYR A 324 14.40 2.30 -32.08
N ASN A 325 13.12 2.40 -31.74
CA ASN A 325 12.12 1.37 -32.05
C ASN A 325 11.84 1.24 -33.56
N ASN A 326 12.07 2.30 -34.34
CA ASN A 326 11.96 2.28 -35.80
C ASN A 326 13.17 1.62 -36.50
N PHE A 327 14.28 1.38 -35.79
CA PHE A 327 15.41 0.63 -36.34
C PHE A 327 15.14 -0.87 -36.36
N SER A 328 15.72 -1.57 -37.35
CA SER A 328 15.64 -3.03 -37.40
C SER A 328 16.43 -3.68 -36.25
N SER A 329 16.15 -4.94 -35.92
CA SER A 329 16.88 -5.65 -34.86
C SER A 329 18.41 -5.69 -35.07
N SER A 330 18.86 -5.71 -36.34
CA SER A 330 20.30 -5.65 -36.65
C SER A 330 20.88 -4.25 -36.44
N GLU A 331 20.16 -3.19 -36.84
CA GLU A 331 20.56 -1.80 -36.62
C GLU A 331 20.62 -1.46 -35.12
N GLN A 332 19.63 -1.90 -34.34
CA GLN A 332 19.61 -1.73 -32.88
C GLN A 332 20.83 -2.39 -32.22
N LEU A 333 21.22 -3.58 -32.68
CA LEU A 333 22.38 -4.32 -32.17
C LEU A 333 23.70 -3.65 -32.56
N ILE A 334 23.79 -3.10 -33.78
CA ILE A 334 24.95 -2.30 -34.21
C ILE A 334 25.10 -1.07 -33.32
N LEU A 335 24.03 -0.31 -33.10
CA LEU A 335 24.05 0.89 -32.25
C LEU A 335 24.44 0.54 -30.81
N LYS A 336 23.85 -0.51 -30.24
CA LYS A 336 24.19 -1.02 -28.90
C LYS A 336 25.66 -1.43 -28.81
N THR A 337 26.20 -2.08 -29.83
CA THR A 337 27.62 -2.49 -29.90
C THR A 337 28.56 -1.29 -29.99
N ILE A 338 28.22 -0.28 -30.81
CA ILE A 338 29.00 0.96 -30.93
C ILE A 338 29.06 1.66 -29.56
N ILE A 339 27.92 1.82 -28.90
CA ILE A 339 27.83 2.49 -27.60
C ILE A 339 28.64 1.74 -26.55
N ILE A 340 28.44 0.43 -26.39
CA ILE A 340 29.17 -0.37 -25.40
C ILE A 340 30.69 -0.31 -25.63
N LYS A 341 31.14 -0.41 -26.89
CA LYS A 341 32.57 -0.30 -27.22
C LYS A 341 33.12 1.11 -26.99
N SER A 342 32.29 2.15 -27.15
CA SER A 342 32.69 3.54 -26.89
C SER A 342 32.96 3.77 -25.39
N ILE A 343 32.28 3.06 -24.49
CA ILE A 343 32.46 3.19 -23.03
C ILE A 343 33.81 2.59 -22.56
N LYS A 344 34.43 1.73 -23.37
CA LYS A 344 35.42 0.72 -22.93
C LYS A 344 36.86 1.22 -22.71
N GLN A 345 37.17 2.52 -22.76
CA GLN A 345 38.59 2.95 -22.90
C GLN A 345 39.18 3.83 -21.80
N ILE A 346 38.65 3.79 -20.57
CA ILE A 346 39.29 4.44 -19.42
C ILE A 346 39.16 3.55 -18.17
N ASP A 347 40.26 3.36 -17.44
CA ASP A 347 40.27 2.85 -16.07
C ASP A 347 39.37 3.75 -15.23
N PHE A 348 38.15 3.31 -14.90
CA PHE A 348 37.21 4.10 -14.11
C PHE A 348 37.86 4.52 -12.78
N PRO A 349 38.27 5.79 -12.58
CA PRO A 349 38.55 6.27 -11.25
C PRO A 349 37.18 6.52 -10.59
N VAL A 350 37.20 6.67 -9.27
CA VAL A 350 36.05 6.79 -8.37
C VAL A 350 35.08 7.98 -8.66
N LYS A 351 35.25 8.73 -9.76
CA LYS A 351 34.34 9.82 -10.16
C LYS A 351 33.36 9.33 -11.24
N ASN A 352 32.06 9.58 -11.01
CA ASN A 352 30.88 9.17 -11.81
C ASN A 352 30.82 9.66 -13.29
N THR A 353 31.94 10.07 -13.89
CA THR A 353 32.00 10.63 -15.24
C THR A 353 32.24 9.53 -16.27
N THR A 354 31.22 9.22 -17.08
CA THR A 354 31.38 8.40 -18.29
C THR A 354 32.04 9.22 -19.38
N VAL A 355 33.22 8.82 -19.80
CA VAL A 355 33.90 9.37 -20.98
C VAL A 355 33.75 8.36 -22.12
N PHE A 356 33.22 8.80 -23.24
CA PHE A 356 33.15 7.97 -24.44
C PHE A 356 34.42 8.14 -25.27
N SER A 357 35.00 7.01 -25.65
CA SER A 357 36.11 6.91 -26.60
C SER A 357 35.58 6.78 -28.02
N ARG A 358 36.36 7.30 -28.98
CA ARG A 358 36.07 7.17 -30.41
C ARG A 358 36.22 5.73 -30.87
N VAL A 359 35.21 5.22 -31.57
CA VAL A 359 35.22 3.85 -32.12
C VAL A 359 35.55 3.88 -33.61
N SER A 360 36.46 3.03 -34.06
CA SER A 360 36.81 2.92 -35.49
C SER A 360 35.62 2.39 -36.30
N LEU A 361 35.34 3.05 -37.41
CA LEU A 361 34.24 2.72 -38.31
C LEU A 361 34.47 1.41 -39.10
N LEU A 362 35.73 0.96 -39.25
CA LEU A 362 36.13 -0.21 -40.07
C LEU A 362 35.42 -1.54 -39.71
N LYS A 363 34.69 -1.60 -38.59
CA LYS A 363 34.02 -2.79 -38.07
C LYS A 363 32.48 -2.76 -38.22
N PHE A 364 31.91 -1.73 -38.85
CA PHE A 364 30.45 -1.52 -38.87
C PHE A 364 29.91 -1.20 -40.27
N ASP A 365 28.64 -1.50 -40.50
CA ASP A 365 27.95 -1.18 -41.75
C ASP A 365 27.75 0.34 -41.90
N HIS A 366 28.32 0.90 -42.97
CA HIS A 366 28.24 2.31 -43.32
C HIS A 366 26.79 2.81 -43.44
N LYS A 367 25.85 2.01 -43.97
CA LYS A 367 24.46 2.44 -44.16
C LYS A 367 23.73 2.65 -42.83
N ALA A 368 23.96 1.77 -41.86
CA ALA A 368 23.41 1.90 -40.51
C ALA A 368 24.00 3.13 -39.80
N VAL A 369 25.31 3.34 -39.92
CA VAL A 369 26.00 4.50 -39.34
C VAL A 369 25.48 5.81 -39.93
N GLU A 370 25.26 5.90 -41.24
CA GLU A 370 24.66 7.08 -41.87
C GLU A 370 23.26 7.40 -41.32
N LYS A 371 22.44 6.38 -41.06
CA LYS A 371 21.12 6.58 -40.41
C LYS A 371 21.27 7.13 -38.99
N PHE A 372 22.25 6.65 -38.21
CA PHE A 372 22.46 7.15 -36.85
C PHE A 372 23.00 8.59 -36.85
N VAL A 373 23.88 8.94 -37.79
CA VAL A 373 24.36 10.32 -38.01
C VAL A 373 23.21 11.24 -38.40
N LYS A 374 22.35 10.82 -39.34
CA LYS A 374 21.18 11.59 -39.77
C LYS A 374 20.19 11.88 -38.63
N ASN A 375 20.11 10.99 -37.64
CA ASN A 375 19.25 11.15 -36.47
C ASN A 375 19.98 11.78 -35.27
N ASN A 376 21.21 12.29 -35.43
CA ASN A 376 22.01 12.91 -34.37
C ASN A 376 22.21 12.01 -33.13
N LEU A 377 22.38 10.70 -33.35
CA LEU A 377 22.73 9.74 -32.28
C LEU A 377 24.24 9.57 -32.15
N ILE A 378 24.97 9.72 -33.26
CA ILE A 378 26.44 9.67 -33.32
C ILE A 378 26.98 10.73 -34.29
N ILE A 379 28.21 11.20 -34.04
CA ILE A 379 29.01 12.03 -34.95
C ILE A 379 30.01 11.11 -35.65
N TYR A 380 30.12 11.26 -36.96
CA TYR A 380 31.12 10.56 -37.77
C TYR A 380 32.18 11.54 -38.27
N SER A 381 33.44 11.32 -37.88
CA SER A 381 34.57 12.08 -38.39
C SER A 381 35.16 11.38 -39.61
N ARG A 382 35.04 12.02 -40.78
CA ARG A 382 35.59 11.51 -42.06
C ARG A 382 37.11 11.51 -42.11
N THR A 383 37.77 12.46 -41.43
CA THR A 383 39.23 12.59 -41.43
C THR A 383 39.91 11.51 -40.58
N LEU A 384 39.29 11.14 -39.47
CA LEU A 384 39.82 10.15 -38.52
C LEU A 384 39.15 8.77 -38.65
N ASN A 385 38.13 8.63 -39.50
CA ASN A 385 37.32 7.43 -39.69
C ASN A 385 36.78 6.85 -38.36
N THR A 386 36.28 7.72 -37.50
CA THR A 386 35.85 7.42 -36.12
C THR A 386 34.41 7.87 -35.84
N ILE A 387 33.77 7.16 -34.91
CA ILE A 387 32.41 7.41 -34.41
C ILE A 387 32.50 7.94 -32.97
N GLU A 388 31.76 8.99 -32.67
CA GLU A 388 31.61 9.62 -31.35
C GLU A 388 30.11 9.76 -31.01
N ILE A 389 29.73 9.74 -29.73
CA ILE A 389 28.34 9.98 -29.34
C ILE A 389 28.11 11.50 -29.26
N VAL A 390 26.98 11.98 -29.80
CA VAL A 390 26.83 13.42 -30.12
C VAL A 390 26.92 14.32 -28.90
N HIS A 391 26.24 13.96 -27.79
CA HIS A 391 26.18 14.81 -26.61
C HIS A 391 25.95 14.01 -25.32
N ASP A 392 26.53 14.48 -24.21
CA ASP A 392 26.26 13.97 -22.85
C ASP A 392 24.78 14.06 -22.46
N ILE A 393 24.02 14.92 -23.12
CA ILE A 393 22.59 15.04 -22.88
C ILE A 393 21.88 13.73 -23.17
N LEU A 394 22.35 12.97 -24.17
CA LEU A 394 21.81 11.64 -24.46
C LEU A 394 21.99 10.68 -23.27
N LEU A 395 23.11 10.76 -22.53
CA LEU A 395 23.33 9.93 -21.33
C LEU A 395 22.30 10.21 -20.24
N ASN A 396 21.97 11.48 -20.04
CA ASN A 396 21.10 11.91 -18.96
C ASN A 396 19.61 11.82 -19.32
N SER A 397 19.26 11.96 -20.60
CA SER A 397 17.88 11.98 -21.06
C SER A 397 17.38 10.64 -21.59
N TRP A 398 18.26 9.79 -22.15
CA TRP A 398 17.83 8.54 -22.78
C TRP A 398 17.95 7.36 -21.81
N THR A 399 16.80 6.89 -21.31
CA THR A 399 16.74 5.84 -20.28
C THR A 399 17.38 4.52 -20.71
N ILE A 400 17.21 4.15 -21.99
CA ILE A 400 17.81 2.93 -22.56
C ILE A 400 19.34 3.00 -22.52
N LEU A 401 19.92 4.13 -22.92
CA LEU A 401 21.37 4.35 -22.89
C LEU A 401 21.91 4.35 -21.46
N ASN A 402 21.22 5.03 -20.54
CA ASN A 402 21.63 5.07 -19.13
C ASN A 402 21.65 3.66 -18.51
N ASN A 403 20.63 2.84 -18.77
CA ASN A 403 20.60 1.46 -18.31
C ASN A 403 21.76 0.63 -18.89
N TRP A 404 22.08 0.80 -20.19
CA TRP A 404 23.25 0.12 -20.78
C TRP A 404 24.56 0.55 -20.14
N VAL A 405 24.72 1.85 -19.85
CA VAL A 405 25.92 2.38 -19.19
C VAL A 405 26.07 1.78 -17.78
N GLU A 406 25.00 1.72 -17.00
CA GLU A 406 25.01 1.12 -15.66
C GLU A 406 25.30 -0.38 -15.69
N GLU A 407 24.71 -1.13 -16.63
CA GLU A 407 25.01 -2.56 -16.81
C GLU A 407 26.46 -2.80 -17.21
N VAL A 408 27.01 -1.98 -18.12
CA VAL A 408 28.43 -2.04 -18.51
C VAL A 408 29.35 -1.75 -17.32
N ARG A 409 29.04 -0.73 -16.51
CA ARG A 409 29.80 -0.39 -15.29
C ARG A 409 29.82 -1.57 -14.31
N GLN A 410 28.66 -2.18 -14.07
CA GLN A 410 28.56 -3.35 -13.18
C GLN A 410 29.31 -4.56 -13.72
N ALA A 411 29.22 -4.83 -15.03
CA ALA A 411 29.94 -5.91 -15.69
C ALA A 411 31.46 -5.74 -15.56
N ILE A 412 31.98 -4.55 -15.85
CA ILE A 412 33.42 -4.24 -15.75
C ILE A 412 33.89 -4.33 -14.31
N ALA A 413 33.18 -3.70 -13.34
CA ALA A 413 33.59 -3.71 -11.95
C ALA A 413 33.70 -5.13 -11.36
N ILE A 414 32.68 -5.97 -11.63
CA ILE A 414 32.67 -7.36 -11.17
C ILE A 414 33.74 -8.18 -11.89
N LYS A 415 33.96 -7.95 -13.18
CA LYS A 415 35.02 -8.61 -13.95
C LYS A 415 36.41 -8.27 -13.43
N THR A 416 36.72 -7.00 -13.17
CA THR A 416 38.01 -6.57 -12.62
C THR A 416 38.26 -7.23 -11.27
N GLN A 417 37.27 -7.20 -10.38
CA GLN A 417 37.36 -7.85 -9.07
C GLN A 417 37.56 -9.37 -9.21
N LEU A 418 36.86 -10.02 -10.16
CA LEU A 418 37.01 -11.44 -10.44
C LEU A 418 38.44 -11.75 -10.92
N SER A 419 38.98 -11.00 -11.86
CA SER A 419 40.33 -11.22 -12.38
C SER A 419 41.41 -11.04 -11.30
N GLU A 420 41.24 -10.08 -10.37
CA GLU A 420 42.12 -9.92 -9.20
C GLU A 420 42.00 -11.09 -8.23
N ASP A 421 40.78 -11.48 -7.86
CA ASP A 421 40.53 -12.57 -6.93
C ASP A 421 40.96 -13.93 -7.50
N VAL A 422 40.84 -14.16 -8.81
CA VAL A 422 41.34 -15.37 -9.51
C VAL A 422 42.86 -15.45 -9.48
N LYS A 423 43.57 -14.34 -9.72
CA LYS A 423 45.03 -14.28 -9.58
C LYS A 423 45.46 -14.60 -8.15
N ALA A 424 44.81 -13.99 -7.16
CA ALA A 424 45.08 -14.25 -5.74
C ALA A 424 44.79 -15.71 -5.36
N TRP A 425 43.65 -16.26 -5.83
CA TRP A 425 43.26 -17.64 -5.59
C TRP A 425 44.25 -18.63 -6.17
N LYS A 426 44.71 -18.45 -7.42
CA LYS A 426 45.73 -19.33 -8.04
C LYS A 426 47.06 -19.31 -7.31
N ASN A 427 47.52 -18.14 -6.89
CA ASN A 427 48.75 -18.01 -6.11
C ASN A 427 48.64 -18.76 -4.78
N LEU A 428 47.48 -18.69 -4.13
CA LEU A 428 47.22 -19.42 -2.88
C LEU A 428 47.00 -20.91 -3.11
N TYR A 429 46.34 -21.32 -4.20
CA TYR A 429 46.02 -22.73 -4.48
C TYR A 429 47.29 -23.59 -4.66
N LYS A 430 48.38 -22.98 -5.13
CA LYS A 430 49.71 -23.63 -5.23
C LYS A 430 50.41 -23.80 -3.89
N ASN A 431 50.16 -22.92 -2.92
CA ASN A 431 50.90 -22.86 -1.65
C ASN A 431 50.11 -23.45 -0.46
N ASP A 432 48.80 -23.19 -0.40
CA ASP A 432 47.90 -23.59 0.70
C ASP A 432 46.44 -23.66 0.20
N LYS A 433 45.96 -24.88 -0.06
CA LYS A 433 44.60 -25.15 -0.55
C LYS A 433 43.52 -24.64 0.41
N ASN A 434 43.74 -24.63 1.72
CA ASN A 434 42.73 -24.19 2.69
C ASN A 434 42.57 -22.67 2.70
N LYS A 435 43.66 -21.92 2.52
CA LYS A 435 43.60 -20.46 2.34
C LYS A 435 42.97 -20.08 1.00
N ALA A 436 43.21 -20.86 -0.05
CA ALA A 436 42.56 -20.66 -1.35
C ALA A 436 41.03 -20.83 -1.26
N ILE A 437 40.54 -21.86 -0.56
CA ILE A 437 39.10 -22.09 -0.35
C ILE A 437 38.43 -20.90 0.36
N LYS A 438 39.09 -20.27 1.35
CA LYS A 438 38.57 -19.07 2.05
C LYS A 438 38.44 -17.83 1.16
N LYS A 439 39.15 -17.78 0.03
CA LYS A 439 39.16 -16.65 -0.90
C LYS A 439 38.12 -16.78 -2.02
N MET A 440 37.46 -17.94 -2.13
CA MET A 440 36.37 -18.17 -3.08
C MET A 440 35.16 -17.29 -2.78
N TRP A 441 34.38 -16.97 -3.81
CA TRP A 441 33.18 -16.15 -3.67
C TRP A 441 32.02 -16.95 -3.07
N SER A 442 31.14 -16.27 -2.32
CA SER A 442 29.91 -16.86 -1.77
C SER A 442 28.78 -15.82 -1.68
N GLY A 443 27.53 -16.28 -1.60
CA GLY A 443 26.37 -15.41 -1.37
C GLY A 443 26.08 -14.44 -2.52
N SER A 444 25.87 -13.17 -2.18
CA SER A 444 25.39 -12.14 -3.12
C SER A 444 26.35 -11.88 -4.29
N LYS A 445 27.67 -11.97 -4.05
CA LYS A 445 28.68 -11.80 -5.12
C LYS A 445 28.59 -12.88 -6.19
N LEU A 446 28.47 -14.15 -5.76
CA LEU A 446 28.40 -15.28 -6.68
C LEU A 446 27.07 -15.32 -7.46
N LYS A 447 25.95 -14.96 -6.81
CA LYS A 447 24.65 -14.81 -7.47
C LYS A 447 24.67 -13.73 -8.54
N LYS A 448 25.16 -12.53 -8.20
CA LYS A 448 25.24 -11.41 -9.13
C LYS A 448 26.12 -11.73 -10.35
N MET A 449 27.21 -12.47 -10.15
CA MET A 449 28.05 -12.95 -11.25
C MET A 449 27.31 -13.92 -12.19
N ASN A 450 26.46 -14.80 -11.65
CA ASN A 450 25.70 -15.76 -12.44
C ASN A 450 24.59 -15.11 -13.28
N GLU A 451 23.98 -14.04 -12.78
CA GLU A 451 23.00 -13.25 -13.52
C GLU A 451 23.67 -12.51 -14.69
N LEU A 452 24.82 -11.88 -14.45
CA LEU A 452 25.48 -11.04 -15.44
C LEU A 452 26.24 -11.82 -16.52
N ARG A 453 26.83 -12.99 -16.20
CA ARG A 453 27.71 -13.73 -17.13
C ARG A 453 27.04 -14.18 -18.44
N ASN A 454 25.72 -14.30 -18.45
CA ASN A 454 24.94 -14.74 -19.62
C ASN A 454 24.34 -13.57 -20.41
N THR A 455 24.59 -12.32 -19.99
CA THR A 455 24.06 -11.14 -20.69
C THR A 455 24.95 -10.78 -21.87
N GLN A 456 24.34 -10.36 -22.97
CA GLN A 456 25.06 -9.91 -24.17
C GLN A 456 25.93 -8.66 -23.88
N ILE A 457 25.52 -7.82 -22.92
CA ILE A 457 26.27 -6.65 -22.50
C ILE A 457 27.57 -7.05 -21.81
N PHE A 458 27.54 -8.07 -20.95
CA PHE A 458 28.74 -8.59 -20.30
C PHE A 458 29.76 -9.10 -21.34
N GLU A 459 29.33 -9.90 -22.31
CA GLU A 459 30.20 -10.42 -23.37
C GLU A 459 30.84 -9.30 -24.20
N LEU A 460 30.04 -8.31 -24.63
CA LEU A 460 30.53 -7.17 -25.42
C LEU A 460 31.45 -6.25 -24.62
N ALA A 461 31.18 -6.05 -23.33
CA ALA A 461 31.95 -5.18 -22.45
C ALA A 461 33.29 -5.82 -22.04
N THR A 462 33.29 -7.09 -21.65
CA THR A 462 34.43 -7.73 -20.99
C THR A 462 35.17 -8.76 -21.85
N GLU A 463 34.77 -8.96 -23.12
CA GLU A 463 35.26 -10.05 -23.99
C GLU A 463 34.98 -11.46 -23.45
N GLY A 464 33.95 -11.57 -22.59
CA GLY A 464 33.56 -12.82 -21.94
C GLY A 464 34.45 -13.23 -20.78
N LEU A 465 34.36 -14.51 -20.38
CA LEU A 465 35.12 -15.11 -19.29
C LEU A 465 36.25 -15.99 -19.81
N SER A 466 37.44 -15.86 -19.21
CA SER A 466 38.55 -16.77 -19.47
C SER A 466 38.25 -18.16 -18.92
N SER A 467 38.98 -19.18 -19.38
CA SER A 467 38.86 -20.55 -18.85
C SER A 467 39.12 -20.61 -17.34
N GLU A 468 40.05 -19.79 -16.87
CA GLU A 468 40.50 -19.73 -15.48
C GLU A 468 39.44 -19.12 -14.55
N GLU A 469 38.74 -18.11 -15.03
CA GLU A 469 37.65 -17.46 -14.29
C GLU A 469 36.41 -18.36 -14.22
N LYS A 470 36.12 -19.12 -15.28
CA LYS A 470 35.05 -20.12 -15.27
C LYS A 470 35.31 -21.19 -14.22
N GLU A 471 36.54 -21.72 -14.16
CA GLU A 471 36.95 -22.70 -13.16
C GLU A 471 36.77 -22.18 -11.72
N PHE A 472 37.16 -20.93 -11.46
CA PHE A 472 36.99 -20.32 -10.14
C PHE A 472 35.51 -20.18 -9.74
N ILE A 473 34.64 -19.78 -10.67
CA ILE A 473 33.20 -19.65 -10.43
C ILE A 473 32.58 -21.01 -10.15
N ASP A 474 32.89 -22.02 -10.95
CA ASP A 474 32.34 -23.36 -10.80
C ASP A 474 32.80 -24.01 -9.49
N ALA A 475 34.07 -23.81 -9.11
CA ALA A 475 34.60 -24.25 -7.82
C ALA A 475 33.93 -23.54 -6.64
N SER A 476 33.64 -22.24 -6.77
CA SER A 476 32.91 -21.46 -5.75
C SER A 476 31.48 -21.97 -5.56
N PHE A 477 30.76 -22.30 -6.65
CA PHE A 477 29.43 -22.90 -6.58
C PHE A 477 29.44 -24.31 -5.97
N ALA A 478 30.44 -25.14 -6.32
CA ALA A 478 30.58 -26.47 -5.75
C ALA A 478 30.79 -26.43 -4.23
N LEU A 479 31.57 -25.45 -3.74
CA LEU A 479 31.81 -25.24 -2.31
C LEU A 479 30.54 -24.78 -1.58
N GLU A 480 29.82 -23.79 -2.11
CA GLU A 480 28.59 -23.26 -1.49
C GLU A 480 27.52 -24.37 -1.38
N ASN A 481 27.34 -25.16 -2.44
CA ASN A 481 26.42 -26.31 -2.42
C ASN A 481 26.83 -27.39 -1.41
N LYS A 482 28.14 -27.62 -1.22
CA LYS A 482 28.62 -28.56 -0.21
C LYS A 482 28.33 -28.07 1.21
N LEU A 483 28.63 -26.79 1.49
CA LEU A 483 28.37 -26.18 2.80
C LEU A 483 26.88 -26.11 3.13
N LEU A 484 26.03 -25.83 2.14
CA LEU A 484 24.57 -25.88 2.31
C LEU A 484 24.11 -27.28 2.71
N LYS A 485 24.56 -28.34 2.01
CA LYS A 485 24.23 -29.72 2.35
C LYS A 485 24.70 -30.13 3.76
N GLU A 486 25.87 -29.66 4.20
CA GLU A 486 26.38 -29.93 5.55
C GLU A 486 25.53 -29.20 6.62
N LYS A 487 25.17 -27.94 6.37
CA LYS A 487 24.27 -27.18 7.25
C LYS A 487 22.88 -27.80 7.31
N ASP A 488 22.32 -28.24 6.20
CA ASP A 488 21.01 -28.89 6.15
C ASP A 488 21.00 -30.18 6.97
N LYS A 489 22.06 -31.00 6.87
CA LYS A 489 22.23 -32.19 7.74
C LYS A 489 22.31 -31.84 9.22
N GLN A 490 23.03 -30.77 9.56
CA GLN A 490 23.16 -30.34 10.96
C GLN A 490 21.86 -29.76 11.51
N ILE A 491 21.12 -29.00 10.69
CA ILE A 491 19.77 -28.50 11.02
C ILE A 491 18.84 -29.68 11.25
N GLN A 492 18.81 -30.66 10.33
CA GLN A 492 17.99 -31.87 10.47
C GLN A 492 18.26 -32.61 11.79
N LYS A 493 19.55 -32.79 12.14
CA LYS A 493 19.94 -33.43 13.40
C LYS A 493 19.45 -32.64 14.63
N LEU A 494 19.69 -31.32 14.66
CA LEU A 494 19.28 -30.47 15.78
C LEU A 494 17.75 -30.37 15.89
N THR A 495 17.03 -30.36 14.77
CA THR A 495 15.56 -30.38 14.80
C THR A 495 15.02 -31.67 15.39
N GLN A 496 15.65 -32.82 15.10
CA GLN A 496 15.25 -34.10 15.66
C GLN A 496 15.48 -34.14 17.18
N GLU A 497 16.66 -33.72 17.65
CA GLU A 497 16.98 -33.63 19.09
C GLU A 497 16.03 -32.68 19.84
N LEU A 498 15.68 -31.53 19.24
CA LEU A 498 14.76 -30.57 19.83
C LEU A 498 13.32 -31.11 19.91
N ILE A 499 12.87 -31.87 18.91
CA ILE A 499 11.56 -32.51 18.92
C ILE A 499 11.49 -33.54 20.06
N GLU A 500 12.51 -34.38 20.24
CA GLU A 500 12.56 -35.37 21.32
C GLU A 500 12.49 -34.72 22.72
N VAL A 501 13.23 -33.63 22.95
CA VAL A 501 13.22 -32.92 24.24
C VAL A 501 11.84 -32.34 24.53
N LYS A 502 11.21 -31.67 23.56
CA LYS A 502 9.86 -31.10 23.72
C LYS A 502 8.82 -32.17 24.03
N LEU A 503 8.88 -33.29 23.33
CA LEU A 503 7.95 -34.40 23.55
C LEU A 503 8.13 -35.04 24.94
N ARG A 504 9.36 -35.09 25.48
CA ARG A 504 9.62 -35.55 26.86
C ARG A 504 9.13 -34.58 27.92
N GLU A 505 9.31 -33.28 27.69
CA GLU A 505 8.79 -32.24 28.58
C GLU A 505 7.26 -32.26 28.63
N GLN A 506 6.60 -32.41 27.47
CA GLN A 506 5.16 -32.60 27.38
C GLN A 506 4.71 -33.84 28.16
N ALA A 507 5.40 -34.98 28.03
CA ALA A 507 5.08 -36.18 28.80
C ALA A 507 5.18 -35.96 30.33
N ALA A 508 6.21 -35.26 30.79
CA ALA A 508 6.37 -34.94 32.21
C ALA A 508 5.26 -34.01 32.71
N ASN A 509 4.88 -33.00 31.92
CA ASN A 509 3.79 -32.09 32.24
C ASN A 509 2.45 -32.82 32.32
N ILE A 510 2.19 -33.76 31.40
CA ILE A 510 0.98 -34.59 31.44
C ILE A 510 0.87 -35.36 32.75
N GLN A 511 1.97 -35.93 33.26
CA GLN A 511 1.96 -36.68 34.52
C GLN A 511 1.68 -35.79 35.74
N THR A 512 2.16 -34.54 35.73
CA THR A 512 1.94 -33.61 36.85
C THR A 512 0.52 -33.03 36.84
N THR A 513 -0.07 -32.78 35.68
CA THR A 513 -1.47 -32.32 35.57
C THR A 513 -2.50 -33.41 35.74
N LEU A 514 -2.12 -34.69 35.62
CA LEU A 514 -3.02 -35.84 35.65
C LEU A 514 -3.86 -35.92 36.94
N SER A 515 -3.30 -35.48 38.07
CA SER A 515 -3.96 -35.45 39.38
C SER A 515 -4.91 -34.25 39.56
N ILE A 516 -4.80 -33.21 38.75
CA ILE A 516 -5.54 -31.95 38.88
C ILE A 516 -6.61 -31.84 37.81
N ARG A 517 -6.30 -32.25 36.57
CA ARG A 517 -7.16 -32.17 35.38
C ARG A 517 -7.01 -33.43 34.52
N PRO A 518 -7.65 -34.54 34.91
CA PRO A 518 -7.39 -35.85 34.31
C PRO A 518 -7.85 -35.97 32.85
N LEU A 519 -8.94 -35.30 32.46
CA LEU A 519 -9.48 -35.34 31.08
C LEU A 519 -8.63 -34.51 30.10
N GLU A 520 -8.19 -33.32 30.51
CA GLU A 520 -7.22 -32.50 29.75
C GLU A 520 -5.86 -33.22 29.63
N SER A 521 -5.43 -33.91 30.69
CA SER A 521 -4.18 -34.67 30.67
C SER A 521 -4.28 -35.88 29.75
N LEU A 522 -5.45 -36.54 29.65
CA LEU A 522 -5.69 -37.60 28.68
C LEU A 522 -5.67 -37.07 27.24
N LEU A 523 -6.36 -35.97 26.96
CA LEU A 523 -6.35 -35.36 25.64
C LEU A 523 -4.92 -34.96 25.25
N SER A 524 -4.19 -34.35 26.18
CA SER A 524 -2.79 -33.96 25.98
C SER A 524 -1.88 -35.16 25.76
N ALA A 525 -2.13 -36.30 26.42
CA ALA A 525 -1.40 -37.54 26.20
C ALA A 525 -1.67 -38.16 24.82
N ILE A 526 -2.92 -38.10 24.33
CA ILE A 526 -3.30 -38.56 23.00
C ILE A 526 -2.69 -37.64 21.94
N VAL A 527 -2.72 -36.32 22.13
CA VAL A 527 -2.08 -35.37 21.22
C VAL A 527 -0.57 -35.58 21.20
N ALA A 528 0.07 -35.79 22.36
CA ALA A 528 1.51 -36.04 22.45
C ALA A 528 1.93 -37.36 21.77
N ILE A 529 1.10 -38.41 21.82
CA ILE A 529 1.38 -39.66 21.09
C ILE A 529 1.22 -39.46 19.58
N GLY A 530 0.20 -38.69 19.14
CA GLY A 530 0.00 -38.35 17.73
C GLY A 530 1.16 -37.52 17.18
N GLU A 531 1.59 -36.50 17.91
CA GLU A 531 2.75 -35.68 17.52
C GLU A 531 4.06 -36.48 17.50
N ASN A 532 4.24 -37.46 18.39
CA ASN A 532 5.38 -38.36 18.36
C ASN A 532 5.36 -39.22 17.09
N LEU A 533 4.22 -39.82 16.73
CA LEU A 533 4.09 -40.67 15.53
C LEU A 533 4.28 -39.86 14.24
N ASP A 534 3.78 -38.63 14.17
CA ASP A 534 3.92 -37.77 13.00
C ASP A 534 5.37 -37.29 12.81
N LYS A 535 6.04 -36.92 13.91
CA LYS A 535 7.38 -36.31 13.85
C LYS A 535 8.52 -37.33 13.96
N LEU A 536 8.30 -38.46 14.63
CA LEU A 536 9.26 -39.55 14.88
C LEU A 536 8.61 -40.94 14.66
N PRO A 537 8.15 -41.28 13.45
CA PRO A 537 7.34 -42.48 13.18
C PRO A 537 8.03 -43.82 13.50
N GLN A 538 9.37 -43.82 13.64
CA GLN A 538 10.16 -45.03 13.92
C GLN A 538 10.52 -45.22 15.40
N GLN A 539 10.21 -44.27 16.29
CA GLN A 539 10.58 -44.33 17.72
C GLN A 539 9.52 -43.71 18.64
N ILE A 540 8.65 -44.55 19.18
CA ILE A 540 7.71 -44.13 20.23
C ILE A 540 8.48 -43.99 21.55
N LEU A 541 8.45 -42.79 22.13
CA LEU A 541 9.14 -42.51 23.39
C LEU A 541 8.40 -43.19 24.56
N PRO A 542 9.09 -44.02 25.39
CA PRO A 542 8.45 -44.74 26.51
C PRO A 542 7.73 -43.83 27.52
N SER A 543 8.23 -42.61 27.72
CA SER A 543 7.65 -41.61 28.62
C SER A 543 6.26 -41.15 28.19
N ILE A 544 6.02 -41.02 26.88
CA ILE A 544 4.72 -40.58 26.35
C ILE A 544 3.71 -41.73 26.43
N GLN A 545 4.15 -42.93 26.06
CA GLN A 545 3.32 -44.13 26.14
C GLN A 545 2.85 -44.41 27.58
N ALA A 546 3.74 -44.27 28.56
CA ALA A 546 3.41 -44.44 29.97
C ALA A 546 2.40 -43.38 30.46
N SER A 547 2.53 -42.13 30.00
CA SER A 547 1.66 -41.02 30.38
C SER A 547 0.24 -41.19 29.81
N LEU A 548 0.11 -41.68 28.58
CA LEU A 548 -1.18 -42.01 27.97
C LEU A 548 -1.90 -43.14 28.71
N ASN A 549 -1.18 -44.22 29.03
CA ASN A 549 -1.76 -45.35 29.77
C ASN A 549 -2.29 -44.91 31.15
N CYS A 550 -1.55 -44.05 31.87
CA CYS A 550 -2.02 -43.51 33.15
C CYS A 550 -3.24 -42.60 32.99
N ALA A 551 -3.28 -41.77 31.95
CA ALA A 551 -4.39 -40.84 31.73
C ALA A 551 -5.71 -41.54 31.35
N MET A 552 -5.62 -42.67 30.63
CA MET A 552 -6.80 -43.43 30.20
C MET A 552 -7.56 -44.10 31.35
N GLU A 553 -6.87 -44.46 32.44
CA GLU A 553 -7.54 -45.07 33.60
C GLU A 553 -8.34 -44.06 34.43
N VAL A 554 -7.96 -42.77 34.43
CA VAL A 554 -8.55 -41.75 35.31
C VAL A 554 -9.76 -41.03 34.68
N ALA A 555 -9.82 -40.92 33.35
CA ALA A 555 -10.79 -40.09 32.62
C ALA A 555 -12.03 -40.86 32.09
N LYS A 556 -12.81 -41.49 32.98
CA LYS A 556 -14.08 -42.15 32.63
C LYS A 556 -15.31 -41.33 33.07
N GLU A 557 -16.24 -41.07 32.13
CA GLU A 557 -17.46 -40.25 32.22
C GLU A 557 -18.50 -40.81 33.22
N LYS A 558 -19.23 -39.96 33.98
CA LYS A 558 -20.08 -40.41 35.11
C LYS A 558 -21.61 -40.18 35.08
N ASN A 559 -22.23 -39.13 34.50
CA ASN A 559 -23.70 -38.94 34.70
C ASN A 559 -24.49 -38.45 33.46
N ILE A 560 -25.52 -39.21 33.05
CA ILE A 560 -26.46 -38.95 31.95
C ILE A 560 -27.90 -39.09 32.48
N LEU A 561 -28.71 -38.02 32.38
CA LEU A 561 -30.10 -37.93 32.84
C LEU A 561 -31.10 -38.53 31.83
N LYS A 562 -31.28 -39.86 31.86
CA LYS A 562 -32.26 -40.55 31.00
C LYS A 562 -33.58 -40.77 31.74
N GLY A 563 -34.70 -40.36 31.14
CA GLY A 563 -36.00 -40.72 31.69
C GLY A 563 -37.24 -40.32 30.88
N HIS A 564 -37.34 -39.11 30.34
CA HIS A 564 -38.50 -38.69 29.56
C HIS A 564 -38.65 -39.51 28.27
N GLU A 565 -39.90 -39.76 27.87
CA GLU A 565 -40.25 -40.57 26.69
C GLU A 565 -40.45 -39.71 25.43
N ASP A 566 -40.51 -38.39 25.62
CA ASP A 566 -40.66 -37.38 24.58
C ASP A 566 -39.94 -36.08 25.00
N ARG A 567 -39.99 -35.10 24.11
CA ARG A 567 -39.37 -33.77 24.19
C ARG A 567 -39.57 -33.01 25.50
N VAL A 568 -38.48 -32.59 26.13
CA VAL A 568 -38.48 -31.67 27.28
C VAL A 568 -38.58 -30.21 26.81
N ASN A 569 -39.76 -29.63 26.89
CA ASN A 569 -40.05 -28.30 26.36
C ASN A 569 -39.79 -27.16 27.36
N ALA A 570 -39.80 -27.45 28.66
CA ALA A 570 -39.59 -26.46 29.70
C ALA A 570 -38.71 -27.02 30.83
N VAL A 571 -37.84 -26.17 31.38
CA VAL A 571 -36.95 -26.51 32.49
C VAL A 571 -36.90 -25.37 33.49
N ALA A 572 -36.87 -25.70 34.77
CA ALA A 572 -36.60 -24.75 35.83
C ALA A 572 -35.64 -25.36 36.84
N VAL A 573 -34.78 -24.52 37.41
CA VAL A 573 -33.88 -24.88 38.50
C VAL A 573 -34.45 -24.27 39.78
N SER A 574 -34.43 -25.05 40.84
CA SER A 574 -34.84 -24.57 42.16
C SER A 574 -33.89 -23.46 42.67
N PRO A 575 -34.37 -22.52 43.49
CA PRO A 575 -33.55 -21.40 43.98
C PRO A 575 -32.29 -21.81 44.76
N ASP A 576 -32.26 -23.01 45.35
CA ASP A 576 -31.10 -23.55 46.06
C ASP A 576 -30.10 -24.30 45.15
N GLY A 577 -30.42 -24.45 43.86
CA GLY A 577 -29.61 -25.17 42.88
C GLY A 577 -29.58 -26.69 43.04
N GLN A 578 -30.32 -27.26 44.01
CA GLN A 578 -30.25 -28.69 44.34
C GLN A 578 -31.28 -29.54 43.62
N LYS A 579 -32.25 -28.94 42.94
CA LYS A 579 -33.28 -29.65 42.17
C LYS A 579 -33.50 -29.01 40.82
N ILE A 580 -33.72 -29.86 39.84
CA ILE A 580 -34.07 -29.47 38.47
C ILE A 580 -35.42 -30.10 38.16
N VAL A 581 -36.38 -29.32 37.67
CA VAL A 581 -37.63 -29.85 37.12
C VAL A 581 -37.63 -29.70 35.60
N SER A 582 -38.03 -30.76 34.91
CA SER A 582 -38.25 -30.77 33.47
C SER A 582 -39.70 -31.08 33.17
N GLY A 583 -40.32 -30.33 32.25
CA GLY A 583 -41.64 -30.61 31.69
C GLY A 583 -41.52 -31.07 30.23
N SER A 584 -42.24 -32.13 29.86
CA SER A 584 -42.12 -32.77 28.56
C SER A 584 -43.45 -32.92 27.81
N TRP A 585 -43.36 -33.11 26.50
CA TRP A 585 -44.44 -33.51 25.61
C TRP A 585 -44.94 -34.93 25.89
N ASP A 586 -44.19 -35.73 26.68
CA ASP A 586 -44.67 -37.00 27.23
C ASP A 586 -45.78 -36.82 28.29
N LYS A 587 -46.23 -35.56 28.48
CA LYS A 587 -47.29 -35.12 29.39
C LYS A 587 -46.89 -35.24 30.86
N THR A 588 -45.61 -35.43 31.13
CA THR A 588 -45.07 -35.58 32.48
C THR A 588 -44.06 -34.51 32.83
N LEU A 589 -43.92 -34.27 34.14
CA LEU A 589 -42.77 -33.58 34.69
C LEU A 589 -41.84 -34.58 35.39
N ARG A 590 -40.55 -34.27 35.48
CA ARG A 590 -39.61 -35.05 36.30
C ARG A 590 -38.72 -34.13 37.12
N LEU A 591 -38.35 -34.62 38.30
CA LEU A 591 -37.50 -33.93 39.24
C LEU A 591 -36.17 -34.67 39.40
N TRP A 592 -35.07 -33.93 39.34
CA TRP A 592 -33.72 -34.48 39.29
C TRP A 592 -32.82 -33.81 40.32
N ASN A 593 -31.82 -34.55 40.81
CA ASN A 593 -30.72 -33.97 41.57
C ASN A 593 -29.59 -33.52 40.63
N PRO A 594 -28.63 -32.69 41.09
CA PRO A 594 -27.55 -32.17 40.26
C PRO A 594 -26.63 -33.28 39.74
N GLU A 595 -26.58 -34.43 40.42
CA GLU A 595 -25.79 -35.60 40.02
C GLU A 595 -26.47 -36.43 38.92
N GLY A 596 -27.67 -36.05 38.46
CA GLY A 596 -28.27 -36.68 37.31
C GLY A 596 -29.16 -37.89 37.60
N ASN A 597 -29.62 -38.04 38.85
CA ASN A 597 -30.55 -39.09 39.25
C ASN A 597 -31.97 -38.51 39.37
N PRO A 598 -33.01 -39.25 38.93
CA PRO A 598 -34.39 -38.88 39.20
C PRO A 598 -34.62 -38.97 40.72
N ILE A 599 -35.08 -37.87 41.32
CA ILE A 599 -35.42 -37.83 42.75
C ILE A 599 -36.72 -38.62 42.98
N GLU A 600 -37.65 -38.57 42.04
CA GLU A 600 -38.99 -39.17 42.14
C GLU A 600 -39.46 -39.77 40.81
N LYS A 601 -40.60 -40.48 40.85
CA LYS A 601 -41.31 -40.95 39.65
C LYS A 601 -41.84 -39.77 38.81
N PRO A 602 -42.15 -39.97 37.52
CA PRO A 602 -42.67 -38.92 36.66
C PRO A 602 -44.02 -38.41 37.17
N PHE A 603 -44.18 -37.09 37.18
CA PHE A 603 -45.35 -36.39 37.66
C PHE A 603 -46.38 -36.45 36.53
N ARG A 604 -47.39 -37.30 36.70
CA ARG A 604 -48.45 -37.54 35.70
C ARG A 604 -49.72 -36.80 36.12
N GLY A 605 -50.35 -36.10 35.19
CA GLY A 605 -51.65 -35.49 35.43
C GLY A 605 -52.15 -34.58 34.31
N HIS A 606 -51.27 -33.92 33.56
CA HIS A 606 -51.66 -33.18 32.35
C HIS A 606 -52.10 -34.12 31.23
N GLU A 607 -53.05 -33.64 30.41
CA GLU A 607 -53.58 -34.39 29.25
C GLU A 607 -52.94 -33.96 27.93
N GLY A 608 -52.19 -32.85 27.95
CA GLY A 608 -51.39 -32.30 26.85
C GLY A 608 -49.93 -32.14 27.24
N GLU A 609 -49.13 -31.66 26.30
CA GLU A 609 -47.71 -31.36 26.46
C GLU A 609 -47.48 -30.29 27.53
N ILE A 610 -46.39 -30.39 28.27
CA ILE A 610 -45.98 -29.33 29.20
C ILE A 610 -45.27 -28.24 28.40
N THR A 611 -45.75 -27.01 28.49
CA THR A 611 -45.26 -25.86 27.71
C THR A 611 -44.37 -24.93 28.53
N SER A 612 -44.59 -24.87 29.84
CA SER A 612 -43.83 -24.00 30.75
C SER A 612 -43.81 -24.61 32.15
N VAL A 613 -42.70 -24.43 32.88
CA VAL A 613 -42.54 -24.85 34.28
C VAL A 613 -41.83 -23.76 35.07
N ALA A 614 -42.21 -23.57 36.33
CA ALA A 614 -41.59 -22.61 37.23
C ALA A 614 -41.51 -23.16 38.66
N PHE A 615 -40.46 -22.80 39.38
CA PHE A 615 -40.39 -23.00 40.83
C PHE A 615 -40.92 -21.76 41.56
N SER A 616 -41.60 -22.00 42.68
CA SER A 616 -41.85 -20.99 43.70
C SER A 616 -40.54 -20.51 44.34
N GLY A 617 -40.53 -19.29 44.88
CA GLY A 617 -39.34 -18.68 45.49
C GLY A 617 -38.72 -19.46 46.66
N ASP A 618 -39.49 -20.34 47.31
CA ASP A 618 -39.00 -21.23 48.38
C ASP A 618 -38.56 -22.62 47.89
N GLY A 619 -38.68 -22.89 46.59
CA GLY A 619 -38.27 -24.14 45.94
C GLY A 619 -39.12 -25.38 46.28
N LYS A 620 -40.25 -25.24 46.98
CA LYS A 620 -41.07 -26.38 47.42
C LYS A 620 -42.19 -26.73 46.46
N THR A 621 -42.71 -25.73 45.76
CA THR A 621 -43.82 -25.84 44.82
C THR A 621 -43.35 -25.58 43.40
N ILE A 622 -43.90 -26.34 42.45
CA ILE A 622 -43.66 -26.24 41.02
C ILE A 622 -45.00 -25.93 40.34
N ALA A 623 -45.03 -24.93 39.47
CA ALA A 623 -46.15 -24.66 38.56
C ALA A 623 -45.82 -25.21 37.17
N SER A 624 -46.84 -25.71 36.46
CA SER A 624 -46.72 -26.13 35.07
C SER A 624 -47.89 -25.64 34.25
N GLY A 625 -47.59 -25.07 33.08
CA GLY A 625 -48.56 -24.81 32.02
C GLY A 625 -48.53 -25.92 30.98
N SER A 626 -49.67 -26.18 30.33
CA SER A 626 -49.79 -27.23 29.34
C SER A 626 -50.67 -26.84 28.15
N GLY A 627 -50.47 -27.53 27.02
CA GLY A 627 -51.34 -27.51 25.84
C GLY A 627 -52.75 -28.07 26.10
N ASP A 628 -53.01 -28.67 27.28
CA ASP A 628 -54.39 -28.98 27.70
C ASP A 628 -55.18 -27.75 28.18
N GLY A 629 -54.59 -26.55 28.12
CA GLY A 629 -55.21 -25.30 28.56
C GLY A 629 -55.24 -25.10 30.08
N THR A 630 -54.57 -25.98 30.84
CA THR A 630 -54.55 -25.92 32.31
C THR A 630 -53.20 -25.52 32.88
N VAL A 631 -53.24 -24.86 34.05
CA VAL A 631 -52.09 -24.73 34.94
C VAL A 631 -52.24 -25.71 36.11
N ARG A 632 -51.15 -26.37 36.51
CA ARG A 632 -51.13 -27.27 37.67
C ARG A 632 -50.00 -26.96 38.62
N LEU A 633 -50.22 -27.26 39.89
CA LEU A 633 -49.22 -27.16 40.94
C LEU A 633 -48.79 -28.54 41.40
N TRP A 634 -47.51 -28.66 41.75
CA TRP A 634 -46.89 -29.90 42.22
C TRP A 634 -46.02 -29.61 43.43
N ASN A 635 -46.02 -30.52 44.40
CA ASN A 635 -44.98 -30.50 45.42
C ASN A 635 -43.71 -31.19 44.91
N ALA A 636 -42.61 -31.05 45.64
CA ALA A 636 -41.35 -31.74 45.36
C ALA A 636 -41.42 -33.28 45.35
N LYS A 637 -42.56 -33.90 45.69
CA LYS A 637 -42.82 -35.36 45.61
C LYS A 637 -43.61 -35.76 44.36
N GLY A 638 -43.93 -34.80 43.49
CA GLY A 638 -44.70 -35.06 42.26
C GLY A 638 -46.20 -35.24 42.46
N ILE A 639 -46.70 -34.86 43.63
CA ILE A 639 -48.13 -34.92 43.92
C ILE A 639 -48.74 -33.59 43.51
N ALA A 640 -49.80 -33.65 42.70
CA ALA A 640 -50.58 -32.47 42.34
C ALA A 640 -51.17 -31.81 43.59
N ILE A 641 -51.02 -30.49 43.70
CA ILE A 641 -51.59 -29.67 44.76
C ILE A 641 -52.81 -28.95 44.18
N GLY A 642 -53.97 -29.16 44.81
CA GLY A 642 -55.22 -28.53 44.38
C GLY A 642 -55.83 -29.14 43.10
N MET A 643 -56.83 -28.45 42.56
CA MET A 643 -57.45 -28.81 41.28
C MET A 643 -56.69 -28.18 40.10
N PRO A 644 -56.75 -28.75 38.89
CA PRO A 644 -56.22 -28.09 37.69
C PRO A 644 -56.92 -26.74 37.50
N MET A 645 -56.13 -25.72 37.17
CA MET A 645 -56.61 -24.36 36.94
C MET A 645 -57.16 -24.27 35.51
N TRP A 646 -58.48 -24.35 35.38
CA TRP A 646 -59.19 -24.27 34.11
C TRP A 646 -59.58 -22.84 33.79
N GLY A 647 -59.28 -22.39 32.57
CA GLY A 647 -59.79 -21.10 32.10
C GLY A 647 -59.23 -20.61 30.76
N HIS A 648 -58.01 -20.99 30.37
CA HIS A 648 -57.52 -20.65 29.04
C HIS A 648 -58.26 -21.43 27.94
N GLU A 649 -58.61 -20.76 26.85
CA GLU A 649 -59.30 -21.37 25.69
C GLU A 649 -58.34 -21.97 24.65
N GLY A 650 -57.04 -21.96 24.95
CA GLY A 650 -55.97 -22.56 24.17
C GLY A 650 -54.74 -22.83 25.04
N ASP A 651 -53.62 -23.18 24.41
CA ASP A 651 -52.41 -23.58 25.12
C ASP A 651 -51.94 -22.49 26.10
N VAL A 652 -51.58 -22.91 27.31
CA VAL A 652 -50.89 -22.03 28.25
C VAL A 652 -49.45 -21.91 27.78
N THR A 653 -49.01 -20.75 27.31
CA THR A 653 -47.67 -20.58 26.71
C THR A 653 -46.59 -20.28 27.74
N SER A 654 -46.96 -19.71 28.89
CA SER A 654 -46.01 -19.27 29.91
C SER A 654 -46.65 -19.24 31.30
N VAL A 655 -45.92 -19.68 32.33
CA VAL A 655 -46.31 -19.55 33.74
C VAL A 655 -45.21 -18.89 34.57
N ALA A 656 -45.58 -18.06 35.54
CA ALA A 656 -44.65 -17.40 36.45
C ALA A 656 -45.23 -17.31 37.87
N PHE A 657 -44.38 -17.44 38.89
CA PHE A 657 -44.75 -17.16 40.28
C PHE A 657 -44.50 -15.70 40.63
N SER A 658 -45.33 -15.15 41.51
CA SER A 658 -45.00 -13.93 42.26
C SER A 658 -43.82 -14.18 43.21
N GLN A 659 -43.12 -13.11 43.60
CA GLN A 659 -41.94 -13.20 44.45
C GLN A 659 -42.23 -13.83 45.83
N ASP A 660 -43.44 -13.64 46.37
CA ASP A 660 -43.92 -14.25 47.62
C ASP A 660 -44.44 -15.69 47.44
N GLY A 661 -44.49 -16.17 46.19
CA GLY A 661 -44.95 -17.50 45.81
C GLY A 661 -46.43 -17.76 46.01
N GLN A 662 -47.25 -16.73 46.28
CA GLN A 662 -48.69 -16.89 46.58
C GLN A 662 -49.58 -16.82 45.34
N ILE A 663 -49.11 -16.18 44.27
CA ILE A 663 -49.87 -15.96 43.04
C ILE A 663 -49.11 -16.57 41.86
N ILE A 664 -49.86 -17.12 40.91
CA ILE A 664 -49.33 -17.60 39.64
C ILE A 664 -49.95 -16.78 38.53
N ALA A 665 -49.12 -16.27 37.62
CA ALA A 665 -49.56 -15.68 36.37
C ALA A 665 -49.40 -16.69 35.24
N SER A 666 -50.36 -16.75 34.34
CA SER A 666 -50.29 -17.53 33.10
C SER A 666 -50.68 -16.71 31.88
N GLY A 667 -49.98 -16.92 30.77
CA GLY A 667 -50.35 -16.39 29.45
C GLY A 667 -50.82 -17.51 28.54
N GLY A 668 -51.81 -17.23 27.69
CA GLY A 668 -52.36 -18.20 26.75
C GLY A 668 -52.34 -17.75 25.29
N VAL A 669 -52.48 -18.73 24.39
CA VAL A 669 -52.77 -18.51 22.95
C VAL A 669 -54.08 -17.75 22.75
N ASP A 670 -54.99 -17.83 23.72
CA ASP A 670 -56.24 -17.06 23.76
C ASP A 670 -56.05 -15.54 23.94
N GLY A 671 -54.81 -15.05 24.02
CA GLY A 671 -54.47 -13.63 24.16
C GLY A 671 -54.77 -13.06 25.55
N THR A 672 -55.06 -13.90 26.54
CA THR A 672 -55.34 -13.48 27.92
C THR A 672 -54.21 -13.77 28.90
N VAL A 673 -53.97 -12.87 29.85
CA VAL A 673 -53.20 -13.19 31.07
C VAL A 673 -54.20 -13.55 32.17
N ARG A 674 -53.91 -14.58 32.96
CA ARG A 674 -54.74 -14.99 34.09
C ARG A 674 -53.92 -15.13 35.36
N LEU A 675 -54.55 -14.84 36.49
CA LEU A 675 -53.96 -15.03 37.80
C LEU A 675 -54.66 -16.16 38.56
N TRP A 676 -53.88 -16.89 39.35
CA TRP A 676 -54.35 -18.04 40.11
C TRP A 676 -53.80 -18.03 41.52
N ASP A 677 -54.60 -18.50 42.47
CA ASP A 677 -54.14 -18.82 43.82
C ASP A 677 -53.57 -20.24 43.88
N LEU A 678 -52.91 -20.57 45.00
CA LEU A 678 -52.34 -21.91 45.20
C LEU A 678 -53.39 -23.03 45.38
N GLN A 679 -54.68 -22.69 45.52
CA GLN A 679 -55.77 -23.67 45.61
C GLN A 679 -56.36 -24.02 44.23
N GLY A 680 -55.96 -23.30 43.18
CA GLY A 680 -56.43 -23.50 41.82
C GLY A 680 -57.58 -22.58 41.40
N ASN A 681 -57.93 -21.60 42.24
CA ASN A 681 -58.98 -20.64 41.90
C ASN A 681 -58.41 -19.47 41.08
N SER A 682 -59.17 -19.02 40.08
CA SER A 682 -58.86 -17.80 39.34
C SER A 682 -58.97 -16.57 40.24
N ILE A 683 -57.94 -15.74 40.26
CA ILE A 683 -57.93 -14.44 40.95
C ILE A 683 -58.35 -13.37 39.95
N GLY A 684 -59.59 -12.90 40.07
CA GLY A 684 -60.13 -11.85 39.21
C GLY A 684 -60.58 -12.35 37.83
N GLN A 685 -60.83 -11.40 36.92
CA GLN A 685 -61.19 -11.68 35.53
C GLN A 685 -59.93 -11.88 34.68
N PRO A 686 -60.03 -12.56 33.51
CA PRO A 686 -58.92 -12.64 32.56
C PRO A 686 -58.54 -11.26 32.06
N PHE A 687 -57.24 -11.04 31.83
CA PHE A 687 -56.71 -9.75 31.43
C PHE A 687 -56.80 -9.66 29.91
N TYR A 688 -57.84 -8.97 29.43
CA TYR A 688 -58.11 -8.79 28.02
C TYR A 688 -57.40 -7.55 27.49
N GLY A 689 -56.66 -7.71 26.39
CA GLY A 689 -56.15 -6.56 25.65
C GLY A 689 -55.16 -6.87 24.54
N HIS A 690 -54.44 -7.99 24.59
CA HIS A 690 -53.65 -8.42 23.43
C HIS A 690 -54.58 -8.88 22.29
N GLU A 691 -54.26 -8.50 21.06
CA GLU A 691 -54.99 -8.89 19.83
C GLU A 691 -54.37 -10.13 19.15
N GLY A 692 -53.36 -10.75 19.79
CA GLY A 692 -52.73 -11.99 19.37
C GLY A 692 -52.13 -12.73 20.55
N ASP A 693 -51.53 -13.89 20.28
CA ASP A 693 -51.05 -14.84 21.28
C ASP A 693 -50.09 -14.19 22.28
N ILE A 694 -50.24 -14.50 23.57
CA ILE A 694 -49.27 -14.09 24.57
C ILE A 694 -48.10 -15.07 24.52
N THR A 695 -46.90 -14.52 24.36
CA THR A 695 -45.67 -15.32 24.20
C THR A 695 -44.90 -15.48 25.51
N SER A 696 -45.10 -14.57 26.47
CA SER A 696 -44.41 -14.59 27.76
C SER A 696 -45.16 -13.75 28.79
N VAL A 697 -45.11 -14.18 30.05
CA VAL A 697 -45.57 -13.43 31.22
C VAL A 697 -44.50 -13.40 32.31
N ALA A 698 -44.37 -12.26 33.00
CA ALA A 698 -43.43 -12.12 34.12
C ALA A 698 -43.96 -11.13 35.16
N PHE A 699 -43.61 -11.35 36.44
CA PHE A 699 -43.84 -10.37 37.51
C PHE A 699 -42.68 -9.37 37.60
N SER A 700 -42.98 -8.14 38.00
CA SER A 700 -41.99 -7.16 38.46
C SER A 700 -41.33 -7.61 39.77
N GLY A 701 -40.15 -7.07 40.07
CA GLY A 701 -39.40 -7.44 41.29
C GLY A 701 -40.10 -7.09 42.61
N ASP A 702 -41.06 -6.17 42.59
CA ASP A 702 -41.92 -5.83 43.73
C ASP A 702 -43.22 -6.68 43.79
N GLY A 703 -43.47 -7.53 42.79
CA GLY A 703 -44.63 -8.41 42.68
C GLY A 703 -45.96 -7.71 42.39
N GLN A 704 -45.98 -6.40 42.16
CA GLN A 704 -47.22 -5.64 42.01
C GLN A 704 -47.66 -5.46 40.55
N THR A 705 -46.75 -5.70 39.60
CA THR A 705 -46.99 -5.51 38.17
C THR A 705 -46.70 -6.79 37.41
N ILE A 706 -47.48 -7.04 36.37
CA ILE A 706 -47.28 -8.14 35.43
C ILE A 706 -46.98 -7.57 34.05
N ALA A 707 -45.93 -8.06 33.40
CA ALA A 707 -45.60 -7.74 32.02
C ALA A 707 -46.00 -8.88 31.09
N SER A 708 -46.61 -8.55 29.95
CA SER A 708 -46.91 -9.51 28.89
C SER A 708 -46.46 -9.00 27.52
N GLY A 709 -45.92 -9.92 26.72
CA GLY A 709 -45.56 -9.67 25.32
C GLY A 709 -46.50 -10.40 24.36
N GLY A 710 -47.12 -9.67 23.43
CA GLY A 710 -48.11 -10.20 22.50
C GLY A 710 -47.61 -10.31 21.05
N GLY A 711 -48.14 -11.29 20.32
CA GLY A 711 -47.96 -11.42 18.86
C GLY A 711 -48.51 -10.24 18.04
N ASP A 712 -49.26 -9.35 18.68
CA ASP A 712 -49.79 -8.08 18.13
C ASP A 712 -48.75 -6.94 18.07
N GLY A 713 -47.50 -7.22 18.45
CA GLY A 713 -46.42 -6.24 18.45
C GLY A 713 -46.49 -5.25 19.62
N THR A 714 -47.33 -5.51 20.62
CA THR A 714 -47.43 -4.70 21.83
C THR A 714 -46.80 -5.39 23.04
N VAL A 715 -46.25 -4.58 23.93
CA VAL A 715 -45.99 -4.97 25.32
C VAL A 715 -47.07 -4.31 26.17
N ARG A 716 -47.56 -5.02 27.18
CA ARG A 716 -48.55 -4.48 28.12
C ARG A 716 -48.09 -4.75 29.55
N LEU A 717 -48.36 -3.77 30.41
CA LEU A 717 -48.22 -3.92 31.85
C LEU A 717 -49.61 -3.97 32.47
N TRP A 718 -49.75 -4.78 33.51
CA TRP A 718 -51.01 -5.01 34.20
C TRP A 718 -50.80 -4.89 35.69
N ASP A 719 -51.80 -4.33 36.38
CA ASP A 719 -51.90 -4.51 37.82
C ASP A 719 -52.46 -5.91 38.12
N LEU A 720 -52.46 -6.28 39.41
CA LEU A 720 -52.99 -7.57 39.84
C LEU A 720 -54.52 -7.68 39.69
N GLN A 721 -55.21 -6.58 39.39
CA GLN A 721 -56.64 -6.56 39.12
C GLN A 721 -56.96 -6.78 37.63
N GLY A 722 -55.94 -6.85 36.77
CA GLY A 722 -56.09 -7.01 35.33
C GLY A 722 -56.37 -5.73 34.58
N THR A 723 -56.20 -4.59 35.25
CA THR A 723 -56.24 -3.29 34.61
C THR A 723 -54.91 -3.05 33.90
N PRO A 724 -54.92 -2.70 32.60
CA PRO A 724 -53.69 -2.28 31.95
C PRO A 724 -53.14 -1.03 32.64
N ILE A 725 -51.89 -1.09 33.09
CA ILE A 725 -51.17 0.04 33.68
C ILE A 725 -50.63 0.87 32.53
N GLY A 726 -51.36 1.94 32.21
CA GLY A 726 -51.04 2.81 31.09
C GLY A 726 -51.58 2.31 29.76
N GLU A 727 -51.29 3.06 28.71
CA GLU A 727 -51.65 2.66 27.35
C GLU A 727 -50.72 1.52 26.89
N PRO A 728 -51.19 0.64 25.98
CA PRO A 728 -50.28 -0.30 25.33
C PRO A 728 -49.15 0.50 24.70
N PHE A 729 -47.93 -0.03 24.72
CA PHE A 729 -46.74 0.66 24.21
C PHE A 729 -46.84 0.76 22.67
N ARG A 730 -47.66 1.71 22.18
CA ARG A 730 -48.04 1.91 20.78
C ARG A 730 -47.11 2.93 20.15
N GLY A 731 -46.58 2.62 18.98
CA GLY A 731 -45.86 3.60 18.18
C GLY A 731 -44.83 3.03 17.22
N HIS A 732 -44.45 1.76 17.34
CA HIS A 732 -43.76 1.09 16.24
C HIS A 732 -44.73 0.75 15.12
N GLU A 733 -44.29 0.95 13.87
CA GLU A 733 -45.12 0.73 12.66
C GLU A 733 -44.97 -0.69 12.10
N ASP A 734 -44.06 -1.48 12.67
CA ASP A 734 -43.78 -2.87 12.31
C ASP A 734 -43.29 -3.65 13.54
N LYS A 735 -43.05 -4.96 13.38
CA LYS A 735 -42.64 -5.90 14.43
C LYS A 735 -41.49 -5.37 15.27
N VAL A 736 -41.67 -5.41 16.59
CA VAL A 736 -40.61 -5.12 17.56
C VAL A 736 -39.70 -6.34 17.67
N ALA A 737 -38.43 -6.18 17.34
CA ALA A 737 -37.46 -7.27 17.24
C ALA A 737 -36.47 -7.32 18.40
N GLY A 738 -36.24 -6.20 19.09
CA GLY A 738 -35.35 -6.13 20.25
C GLY A 738 -35.94 -5.23 21.32
N ILE A 739 -35.80 -5.64 22.59
CA ILE A 739 -36.25 -4.90 23.77
C ILE A 739 -35.16 -5.01 24.85
N ALA A 740 -34.88 -3.91 25.56
CA ALA A 740 -34.01 -3.91 26.72
C ALA A 740 -34.55 -2.98 27.81
N PHE A 741 -34.46 -3.40 29.07
CA PHE A 741 -34.68 -2.52 30.21
C PHE A 741 -33.42 -1.71 30.52
N SER A 742 -33.59 -0.50 31.04
CA SER A 742 -32.49 0.24 31.66
C SER A 742 -32.03 -0.46 32.95
N PRO A 743 -30.76 -0.27 33.37
CA PRO A 743 -30.23 -0.89 34.58
C PRO A 743 -30.99 -0.56 35.87
N ASP A 744 -31.60 0.64 35.94
CA ASP A 744 -32.46 1.06 37.06
C ASP A 744 -33.90 0.54 36.97
N GLY A 745 -34.24 -0.16 35.87
CA GLY A 745 -35.56 -0.72 35.60
C GLY A 745 -36.65 0.32 35.30
N GLN A 746 -36.31 1.60 35.15
CA GLN A 746 -37.31 2.67 34.98
C GLN A 746 -37.69 2.95 33.53
N LEU A 747 -36.88 2.47 32.58
CA LEU A 747 -37.03 2.76 31.15
C LEU A 747 -36.96 1.47 30.33
N ILE A 748 -37.59 1.49 29.16
CA ILE A 748 -37.53 0.41 28.18
C ILE A 748 -37.08 0.99 26.83
N ALA A 749 -36.08 0.39 26.19
CA ALA A 749 -35.71 0.68 24.81
C ALA A 749 -36.19 -0.45 23.89
N SER A 750 -36.80 -0.10 22.76
CA SER A 750 -37.30 -1.06 21.77
C SER A 750 -36.83 -0.73 20.35
N GLY A 751 -36.58 -1.77 19.56
CA GLY A 751 -36.05 -1.70 18.20
C GLY A 751 -36.93 -2.51 17.29
N SER A 752 -37.31 -1.92 16.15
CA SER A 752 -38.33 -2.48 15.26
C SER A 752 -37.83 -2.61 13.83
N TRP A 753 -38.56 -3.42 13.07
CA TRP A 753 -38.45 -3.53 11.62
C TRP A 753 -38.89 -2.23 10.91
N ASP A 754 -39.49 -1.27 11.62
CA ASP A 754 -39.71 0.10 11.11
C ASP A 754 -38.42 0.96 11.01
N ALA A 755 -37.26 0.35 11.25
CA ALA A 755 -35.93 0.97 11.25
C ALA A 755 -35.71 2.05 12.34
N THR A 756 -36.56 2.08 13.38
CA THR A 756 -36.43 3.02 14.50
C THR A 756 -36.14 2.34 15.83
N VAL A 757 -35.52 3.11 16.72
CA VAL A 757 -35.44 2.81 18.16
C VAL A 757 -36.37 3.75 18.91
N LYS A 758 -37.07 3.26 19.93
CA LYS A 758 -37.92 4.07 20.81
C LYS A 758 -37.56 3.81 22.27
N LEU A 759 -37.69 4.84 23.09
CA LEU A 759 -37.52 4.79 24.53
C LEU A 759 -38.87 5.03 25.19
N TRP A 760 -39.17 4.30 26.25
CA TRP A 760 -40.46 4.34 26.93
C TRP A 760 -40.24 4.46 28.43
N ASP A 761 -41.17 5.15 29.09
CA ASP A 761 -41.36 4.98 30.53
C ASP A 761 -42.16 3.71 30.81
N LEU A 762 -42.21 3.29 32.08
CA LEU A 762 -43.03 2.16 32.51
C LEU A 762 -44.53 2.40 32.34
N GLN A 763 -44.98 3.61 32.02
CA GLN A 763 -46.40 3.93 31.82
C GLN A 763 -46.84 3.79 30.35
N GLY A 764 -45.97 3.26 29.48
CA GLY A 764 -46.30 3.06 28.06
C GLY A 764 -46.07 4.29 27.20
N LYS A 765 -45.57 5.39 27.77
CA LYS A 765 -45.39 6.64 27.05
C LYS A 765 -43.99 6.71 26.44
N ALA A 766 -43.96 7.01 25.15
CA ALA A 766 -42.71 7.25 24.44
C ALA A 766 -42.00 8.50 25.01
N ILE A 767 -40.75 8.32 25.42
CA ILE A 767 -39.86 9.39 25.88
C ILE A 767 -39.11 9.93 24.67
N GLY A 768 -39.48 11.15 24.26
CA GLY A 768 -38.88 11.82 23.12
C GLY A 768 -39.40 11.34 21.77
N LYS A 769 -38.69 11.69 20.71
CA LYS A 769 -39.03 11.28 19.33
C LYS A 769 -38.44 9.90 19.05
N PRO A 770 -38.97 9.16 18.05
CA PRO A 770 -38.33 7.93 17.60
C PRO A 770 -36.90 8.22 17.12
N PHE A 771 -35.94 7.41 17.54
CA PHE A 771 -34.54 7.56 17.23
C PHE A 771 -34.34 7.07 15.80
N ARG A 772 -34.36 8.03 14.87
CA ARG A 772 -34.28 7.75 13.43
C ARG A 772 -32.83 7.77 12.97
N GLY A 773 -32.47 6.78 12.19
CA GLY A 773 -31.21 6.82 11.47
C GLY A 773 -30.73 5.55 10.84
N HIS A 774 -31.13 4.39 11.35
CA HIS A 774 -30.90 3.15 10.64
C HIS A 774 -31.66 3.16 9.31
N ASP A 775 -31.06 2.55 8.30
CA ASP A 775 -31.61 2.49 6.94
C ASP A 775 -32.39 1.18 6.70
N ASP A 776 -32.45 0.29 7.69
CA ASP A 776 -33.05 -1.06 7.65
C ASP A 776 -33.37 -1.54 9.08
N TYR A 777 -33.98 -2.73 9.22
CA TYR A 777 -34.52 -3.29 10.46
C TYR A 777 -33.56 -3.21 11.64
N VAL A 778 -34.03 -2.71 12.78
CA VAL A 778 -33.27 -2.73 14.03
C VAL A 778 -33.58 -4.04 14.76
N ILE A 779 -32.55 -4.86 14.98
CA ILE A 779 -32.71 -6.23 15.47
C ILE A 779 -32.25 -6.38 16.91
N ALA A 780 -31.14 -5.73 17.27
CA ALA A 780 -30.53 -5.84 18.58
C ALA A 780 -30.46 -4.48 19.27
N ILE A 781 -30.73 -4.47 20.57
CA ILE A 781 -30.67 -3.29 21.44
C ILE A 781 -30.04 -3.66 22.77
N ALA A 782 -29.21 -2.77 23.31
CA ALA A 782 -28.70 -2.86 24.68
C ALA A 782 -28.53 -1.48 25.31
N PHE A 783 -28.70 -1.40 26.63
CA PHE A 783 -28.24 -0.27 27.44
C PHE A 783 -26.80 -0.50 27.90
N ASP A 784 -26.06 0.59 28.10
CA ASP A 784 -24.81 0.53 28.85
C ASP A 784 -25.08 0.25 30.34
N PRO A 785 -24.08 -0.23 31.10
CA PRO A 785 -24.25 -0.55 32.52
C PRO A 785 -24.68 0.64 33.40
N GLN A 786 -24.41 1.87 32.96
CA GLN A 786 -24.82 3.09 33.67
C GLN A 786 -26.21 3.60 33.25
N GLY A 787 -26.83 3.02 32.22
CA GLY A 787 -28.16 3.40 31.73
C GLY A 787 -28.21 4.75 31.01
N THR A 788 -27.06 5.29 30.60
CA THR A 788 -26.94 6.61 29.96
C THR A 788 -26.98 6.55 28.43
N THR A 789 -26.63 5.40 27.85
CA THR A 789 -26.39 5.21 26.42
C THR A 789 -27.09 3.95 25.94
N ILE A 790 -27.70 4.02 24.74
CA ILE A 790 -28.32 2.89 24.07
C ILE A 790 -27.51 2.54 22.82
N ALA A 791 -27.21 1.26 22.63
CA ALA A 791 -26.64 0.74 21.39
C ALA A 791 -27.69 -0.03 20.60
N SER A 792 -27.74 0.20 19.29
CA SER A 792 -28.65 -0.48 18.36
C SER A 792 -27.92 -1.07 17.16
N GLY A 793 -28.25 -2.31 16.81
CA GLY A 793 -27.66 -3.07 15.72
C GLY A 793 -28.71 -3.43 14.69
N SER A 794 -28.40 -3.21 13.42
CA SER A 794 -29.38 -3.27 12.32
C SER A 794 -28.94 -4.18 11.17
N SER A 795 -29.92 -4.57 10.35
CA SER A 795 -29.74 -5.14 9.01
C SER A 795 -28.96 -4.24 8.07
N ASP A 796 -28.90 -2.92 8.34
CA ASP A 796 -28.13 -1.94 7.57
C ASP A 796 -26.59 -2.09 7.73
N LYS A 797 -26.16 -3.10 8.49
CA LYS A 797 -24.77 -3.49 8.76
C LYS A 797 -24.03 -2.53 9.69
N THR A 798 -24.75 -1.63 10.35
CA THR A 798 -24.18 -0.64 11.28
C THR A 798 -24.71 -0.80 12.69
N ILE A 799 -23.85 -0.45 13.65
CA ILE A 799 -24.25 -0.24 15.04
C ILE A 799 -24.27 1.27 15.28
N ARG A 800 -25.24 1.75 16.05
CA ARG A 800 -25.35 3.16 16.43
C ARG A 800 -25.52 3.31 17.92
N LEU A 801 -24.94 4.38 18.44
CA LEU A 801 -25.05 4.76 19.85
C LEU A 801 -25.95 5.98 19.95
N TRP A 802 -26.79 6.00 20.98
CA TRP A 802 -27.79 7.03 21.21
C TRP A 802 -27.74 7.48 22.67
N ASP A 803 -27.93 8.78 22.89
CA ASP A 803 -28.31 9.26 24.20
C ASP A 803 -29.80 8.99 24.46
N LEU A 804 -30.24 9.15 25.71
CA LEU A 804 -31.65 8.95 26.10
C LEU A 804 -32.60 9.98 25.47
N HIS A 805 -32.08 11.03 24.83
CA HIS A 805 -32.88 12.03 24.11
C HIS A 805 -33.03 11.70 22.62
N GLY A 806 -32.40 10.62 22.14
CA GLY A 806 -32.45 10.16 20.77
C GLY A 806 -31.44 10.80 19.83
N ASN A 807 -30.47 11.54 20.36
CA ASN A 807 -29.35 12.05 19.56
C ASN A 807 -28.31 10.96 19.37
N ARG A 808 -27.69 10.94 18.19
CA ARG A 808 -26.61 10.00 17.88
C ARG A 808 -25.33 10.41 18.58
N ILE A 809 -24.70 9.46 19.25
CA ILE A 809 -23.38 9.61 19.85
C ILE A 809 -22.35 9.08 18.86
N GLY A 810 -21.49 9.96 18.33
CA GLY A 810 -20.43 9.59 17.40
C GLY A 810 -20.92 9.20 16.00
N LYS A 811 -20.03 8.56 15.23
CA LYS A 811 -20.33 8.04 13.88
C LYS A 811 -20.89 6.61 13.97
N PRO A 812 -21.70 6.16 12.99
CA PRO A 812 -22.10 4.76 12.92
C PRO A 812 -20.88 3.83 12.91
N LEU A 813 -20.87 2.81 13.76
CA LEU A 813 -19.84 1.79 13.80
C LEU A 813 -19.98 0.90 12.56
N ARG A 814 -19.01 1.00 11.66
CA ARG A 814 -19.00 0.33 10.35
C ARG A 814 -17.88 -0.69 10.29
N GLY A 815 -18.18 -1.88 9.79
CA GLY A 815 -17.18 -2.91 9.53
C GLY A 815 -17.77 -4.29 9.32
N HIS A 816 -18.93 -4.60 9.89
CA HIS A 816 -19.67 -5.80 9.51
C HIS A 816 -20.11 -5.74 8.05
N LYS A 817 -20.11 -6.88 7.37
CA LYS A 817 -20.48 -6.99 5.95
C LYS A 817 -21.94 -7.37 5.74
N SER A 818 -22.63 -7.75 6.82
CA SER A 818 -24.01 -8.22 6.82
C SER A 818 -24.74 -7.80 8.11
N SER A 819 -26.01 -8.22 8.25
CA SER A 819 -26.89 -7.87 9.37
C SER A 819 -26.25 -8.13 10.73
N ILE A 820 -26.42 -7.21 11.66
CA ILE A 820 -26.06 -7.43 13.07
C ILE A 820 -27.24 -8.13 13.75
N ARG A 821 -26.95 -9.16 14.53
CA ARG A 821 -27.97 -10.04 15.12
C ARG A 821 -28.02 -10.02 16.63
N SER A 822 -26.87 -9.79 17.26
CA SER A 822 -26.77 -9.55 18.70
C SER A 822 -25.70 -8.49 18.96
N LEU A 823 -25.90 -7.68 20.00
CA LEU A 823 -24.93 -6.71 20.50
C LEU A 823 -25.09 -6.55 22.00
N ILE A 824 -23.98 -6.35 22.71
CA ILE A 824 -23.97 -6.13 24.17
C ILE A 824 -22.81 -5.22 24.55
N PHE A 825 -22.95 -4.50 25.66
CA PHE A 825 -21.86 -3.78 26.31
C PHE A 825 -21.03 -4.70 27.19
N SER A 826 -19.74 -4.36 27.37
CA SER A 826 -18.93 -4.95 28.44
C SER A 826 -19.46 -4.52 29.82
N PRO A 827 -19.23 -5.31 30.88
CA PRO A 827 -19.70 -4.98 32.24
C PRO A 827 -19.19 -3.63 32.77
N ASP A 828 -18.02 -3.17 32.31
CA ASP A 828 -17.44 -1.87 32.64
C ASP A 828 -17.99 -0.71 31.78
N GLY A 829 -18.78 -1.01 30.74
CA GLY A 829 -19.38 -0.05 29.82
C GLY A 829 -18.41 0.59 28.82
N THR A 830 -17.15 0.13 28.75
CA THR A 830 -16.13 0.78 27.91
C THR A 830 -16.06 0.25 26.48
N THR A 831 -16.64 -0.92 26.22
CA THR A 831 -16.59 -1.60 24.92
C THR A 831 -17.92 -2.25 24.54
N ILE A 832 -18.07 -2.54 23.26
CA ILE A 832 -19.25 -3.22 22.69
C ILE A 832 -18.78 -4.41 21.85
N ILE A 833 -19.42 -5.56 22.01
CA ILE A 833 -19.23 -6.71 21.13
C ILE A 833 -20.48 -6.93 20.29
N SER A 834 -20.30 -7.21 19.01
CA SER A 834 -21.40 -7.49 18.08
C SER A 834 -21.21 -8.79 17.33
N ALA A 835 -22.30 -9.52 17.14
CA ALA A 835 -22.40 -10.73 16.33
C ALA A 835 -23.18 -10.45 15.03
N SER A 836 -22.69 -10.99 13.91
CA SER A 836 -23.29 -10.74 12.60
C SER A 836 -23.45 -12.01 11.75
N THR A 837 -24.41 -11.94 10.82
CA THR A 837 -24.57 -12.94 9.75
C THR A 837 -23.39 -12.95 8.76
N ASP A 838 -22.43 -12.01 8.87
CA ASP A 838 -21.16 -12.06 8.16
C ASP A 838 -20.14 -13.07 8.71
N LYS A 839 -20.57 -13.90 9.68
CA LYS A 839 -19.80 -14.98 10.33
C LYS A 839 -18.75 -14.50 11.33
N THR A 840 -18.75 -13.20 11.67
CA THR A 840 -17.74 -12.62 12.56
C THR A 840 -18.35 -12.00 13.80
N LEU A 841 -17.53 -11.93 14.86
CA LEU A 841 -17.76 -11.01 15.96
C LEU A 841 -16.80 -9.84 15.87
N ARG A 842 -17.21 -8.67 16.35
CA ARG A 842 -16.34 -7.48 16.38
C ARG A 842 -16.46 -6.76 17.72
N LEU A 843 -15.30 -6.44 18.29
CA LEU A 843 -15.17 -5.66 19.50
C LEU A 843 -14.88 -4.19 19.15
N TRP A 844 -15.62 -3.27 19.75
CA TRP A 844 -15.61 -1.85 19.44
C TRP A 844 -15.37 -1.02 20.68
N ASP A 845 -14.72 0.13 20.49
CA ASP A 845 -14.68 1.18 21.49
C ASP A 845 -15.90 2.11 21.37
N MET A 846 -16.16 2.89 22.41
CA MET A 846 -17.24 3.88 22.44
C MET A 846 -17.06 5.05 21.46
N THR A 847 -15.89 5.19 20.83
CA THR A 847 -15.60 6.23 19.84
C THR A 847 -15.86 5.80 18.39
N GLY A 848 -16.15 4.51 18.17
CA GLY A 848 -16.50 3.95 16.88
C GLY A 848 -15.41 3.11 16.21
N ASN A 849 -14.27 2.87 16.86
CA ASN A 849 -13.18 2.08 16.27
C ASN A 849 -13.28 0.61 16.66
N ALA A 850 -12.83 -0.27 15.76
CA ALA A 850 -12.65 -1.67 16.09
C ALA A 850 -11.38 -1.83 16.93
N ILE A 851 -11.52 -2.38 18.14
CA ILE A 851 -10.41 -2.57 19.09
C ILE A 851 -9.52 -3.76 18.68
N ALA A 852 -10.12 -4.76 18.04
CA ALA A 852 -9.43 -5.95 17.58
C ALA A 852 -9.80 -6.29 16.13
N ARG A 853 -9.01 -7.20 15.54
CA ARG A 853 -9.41 -7.82 14.26
C ARG A 853 -10.72 -8.58 14.44
N PRO A 854 -11.56 -8.70 13.40
CA PRO A 854 -12.81 -9.45 13.51
C PRO A 854 -12.53 -10.87 13.99
N PHE A 855 -13.24 -11.31 15.03
CA PHE A 855 -13.09 -12.65 15.57
C PHE A 855 -13.73 -13.63 14.60
N GLN A 856 -12.86 -14.33 13.86
CA GLN A 856 -13.24 -15.34 12.90
C GLN A 856 -13.24 -16.72 13.54
N GLY A 857 -13.97 -17.64 12.92
CA GLY A 857 -13.94 -19.05 13.28
C GLY A 857 -15.28 -19.73 13.07
N HIS A 858 -16.40 -19.05 13.25
CA HIS A 858 -17.70 -19.62 12.88
C HIS A 858 -17.79 -19.75 11.35
N ASP A 859 -18.27 -20.90 10.89
CA ASP A 859 -18.37 -21.21 9.46
C ASP A 859 -19.65 -20.66 8.81
N VAL A 860 -20.62 -20.26 9.65
CA VAL A 860 -21.96 -19.73 9.32
C VAL A 860 -22.24 -18.48 10.17
N SER A 861 -23.40 -17.83 9.97
CA SER A 861 -23.88 -16.67 10.71
C SER A 861 -23.71 -16.80 12.22
N VAL A 862 -23.32 -15.72 12.90
CA VAL A 862 -23.30 -15.69 14.37
C VAL A 862 -24.59 -15.05 14.87
N TRP A 863 -25.34 -15.79 15.68
CA TRP A 863 -26.69 -15.39 16.11
C TRP A 863 -26.68 -14.66 17.44
N SER A 864 -25.86 -15.10 18.40
CA SER A 864 -25.83 -14.56 19.76
C SER A 864 -24.41 -14.40 20.30
N VAL A 865 -24.26 -13.44 21.22
CA VAL A 865 -23.02 -13.19 21.96
C VAL A 865 -23.34 -12.77 23.40
N ALA A 866 -22.53 -13.20 24.37
CA ALA A 866 -22.60 -12.81 25.78
C ALA A 866 -21.19 -12.56 26.36
N PHE A 867 -21.08 -11.63 27.32
CA PHE A 867 -19.87 -11.42 28.14
C PHE A 867 -19.94 -12.27 29.40
N SER A 868 -18.80 -12.73 29.89
CA SER A 868 -18.68 -13.21 31.27
C SER A 868 -18.89 -12.05 32.25
N HIS A 869 -19.27 -12.39 33.49
CA HIS A 869 -19.55 -11.39 34.52
C HIS A 869 -18.36 -10.46 34.82
N ASP A 870 -17.13 -10.98 34.72
CA ASP A 870 -15.89 -10.21 34.89
C ASP A 870 -15.46 -9.42 33.62
N GLY A 871 -16.18 -9.59 32.52
CA GLY A 871 -15.92 -8.93 31.24
C GLY A 871 -14.71 -9.44 30.47
N GLN A 872 -14.03 -10.49 30.94
CA GLN A 872 -12.78 -10.96 30.32
C GLN A 872 -12.99 -11.98 29.19
N LEU A 873 -14.13 -12.67 29.20
CA LEU A 873 -14.48 -13.70 28.25
C LEU A 873 -15.74 -13.35 27.47
N LEU A 874 -15.77 -13.86 26.25
CA LEU A 874 -16.88 -13.75 25.31
C LEU A 874 -17.34 -15.14 24.95
N VAL A 875 -18.66 -15.37 24.94
CA VAL A 875 -19.24 -16.58 24.37
C VAL A 875 -20.09 -16.22 23.16
N SER A 876 -19.97 -16.98 22.09
CA SER A 876 -20.74 -16.80 20.85
C SER A 876 -21.40 -18.09 20.38
N GLY A 877 -22.65 -17.98 19.93
CA GLY A 877 -23.41 -19.06 19.30
C GLY A 877 -23.49 -18.85 17.79
N GLY A 878 -23.08 -19.86 17.02
CA GLY A 878 -23.08 -19.82 15.55
C GLY A 878 -24.10 -20.75 14.91
N GLY A 879 -24.51 -20.39 13.69
CA GLY A 879 -25.30 -21.24 12.78
C GLY A 879 -24.57 -22.51 12.33
N ASP A 880 -23.30 -22.65 12.70
CA ASP A 880 -22.48 -23.84 12.45
C ASP A 880 -22.67 -24.92 13.54
N GLY A 881 -23.64 -24.75 14.45
CA GLY A 881 -23.90 -25.67 15.55
C GLY A 881 -22.85 -25.62 16.66
N THR A 882 -22.03 -24.56 16.70
CA THR A 882 -20.95 -24.43 17.70
C THR A 882 -21.19 -23.28 18.65
N VAL A 883 -20.80 -23.49 19.90
CA VAL A 883 -20.59 -22.41 20.88
C VAL A 883 -19.09 -22.20 21.01
N ARG A 884 -18.63 -20.95 21.09
CA ARG A 884 -17.21 -20.65 21.23
C ARG A 884 -16.97 -19.64 22.32
N VAL A 885 -15.99 -19.93 23.17
CA VAL A 885 -15.49 -19.00 24.18
C VAL A 885 -14.19 -18.38 23.70
N ARG A 886 -14.04 -17.07 23.90
CA ARG A 886 -12.88 -16.30 23.47
C ARG A 886 -12.48 -15.29 24.54
N ASP A 887 -11.20 -14.92 24.54
CA ASP A 887 -10.74 -13.72 25.23
C ASP A 887 -11.01 -12.45 24.39
N LEU A 888 -10.79 -11.28 24.99
CA LEU A 888 -10.94 -9.98 24.32
C LEU A 888 -9.92 -9.73 23.19
N ASN A 889 -8.84 -10.52 23.13
CA ASN A 889 -7.87 -10.47 22.04
C ASN A 889 -8.31 -11.31 20.83
N GLY A 890 -9.42 -12.05 20.96
CA GLY A 890 -9.98 -12.91 19.92
C GLY A 890 -9.45 -14.34 19.92
N ASN A 891 -8.58 -14.68 20.88
CA ASN A 891 -8.07 -16.05 21.03
C ASN A 891 -9.19 -16.93 21.55
N GLN A 892 -9.36 -18.09 20.92
CA GLN A 892 -10.32 -19.07 21.39
C GLN A 892 -9.81 -19.76 22.65
N ILE A 893 -10.65 -19.82 23.68
CA ILE A 893 -10.37 -20.52 24.94
C ILE A 893 -11.02 -21.90 24.83
N GLY A 894 -10.19 -22.94 24.86
CA GLY A 894 -10.64 -24.32 24.64
C GLY A 894 -11.04 -24.62 23.18
N GLN A 895 -11.62 -25.80 22.96
CA GLN A 895 -12.16 -26.16 21.65
C GLN A 895 -13.50 -25.48 21.40
N ALA A 896 -13.96 -25.47 20.15
CA ALA A 896 -15.33 -25.06 19.86
C ALA A 896 -16.26 -26.12 20.46
N PHE A 897 -17.26 -25.68 21.24
CA PHE A 897 -18.16 -26.57 21.94
C PHE A 897 -19.11 -27.15 20.89
N ARG A 898 -18.77 -28.37 20.47
CA ARG A 898 -19.46 -29.09 19.40
C ARG A 898 -20.42 -30.06 20.04
N GLY A 899 -21.67 -29.97 19.61
CA GLY A 899 -22.73 -30.82 20.11
C GLY A 899 -24.06 -30.48 19.49
N HIS A 900 -24.32 -29.20 19.20
CA HIS A 900 -25.55 -28.84 18.51
C HIS A 900 -25.54 -29.29 17.05
N ALA A 901 -26.66 -29.86 16.58
CA ALA A 901 -26.82 -30.34 15.19
C ALA A 901 -27.45 -29.29 14.25
N GLY A 902 -27.67 -28.07 14.75
CA GLY A 902 -28.38 -26.99 14.08
C GLY A 902 -27.97 -25.64 14.67
N ASP A 903 -28.49 -24.55 14.12
CA ASP A 903 -28.06 -23.20 14.46
C ASP A 903 -28.17 -22.89 15.95
N VAL A 904 -27.08 -22.48 16.58
CA VAL A 904 -27.10 -22.02 17.99
C VAL A 904 -27.56 -20.57 17.99
N THR A 905 -28.79 -20.34 18.44
CA THR A 905 -29.46 -19.03 18.33
C THR A 905 -29.30 -18.15 19.55
N SER A 906 -29.03 -18.73 20.72
CA SER A 906 -28.85 -17.99 21.97
C SER A 906 -27.73 -18.58 22.81
N VAL A 907 -26.98 -17.73 23.49
CA VAL A 907 -25.93 -18.12 24.45
C VAL A 907 -25.94 -17.16 25.65
N ALA A 908 -25.67 -17.69 26.85
CA ALA A 908 -25.60 -16.89 28.08
C ALA A 908 -24.58 -17.49 29.06
N PHE A 909 -23.94 -16.63 29.87
CA PHE A 909 -23.16 -17.05 31.03
C PHE A 909 -24.04 -17.11 32.28
N SER A 910 -23.73 -18.02 33.20
CA SER A 910 -24.25 -17.96 34.56
C SER A 910 -23.67 -16.75 35.31
N PRO A 911 -24.35 -16.26 36.37
CA PRO A 911 -23.88 -15.10 37.14
C PRO A 911 -22.49 -15.29 37.75
N ASP A 912 -22.12 -16.52 38.11
CA ASP A 912 -20.80 -16.88 38.63
C ASP A 912 -19.76 -17.13 37.52
N GLY A 913 -20.17 -17.07 36.25
CA GLY A 913 -19.32 -17.23 35.06
C GLY A 913 -18.87 -18.66 34.76
N ASN A 914 -19.26 -19.63 35.60
CA ASN A 914 -18.76 -21.00 35.52
C ASN A 914 -19.50 -21.87 34.50
N ILE A 915 -20.73 -21.49 34.16
CA ILE A 915 -21.62 -22.23 33.28
C ILE A 915 -21.99 -21.35 32.09
N ILE A 916 -22.06 -21.96 30.93
CA ILE A 916 -22.55 -21.36 29.70
C ILE A 916 -23.77 -22.14 29.26
N ALA A 917 -24.89 -21.47 29.03
CA ALA A 917 -26.06 -22.05 28.39
C ALA A 917 -26.10 -21.71 26.91
N SER A 918 -26.55 -22.64 26.07
CA SER A 918 -26.81 -22.40 24.66
C SER A 918 -28.10 -23.04 24.19
N GLY A 919 -28.90 -22.32 23.42
CA GLY A 919 -30.11 -22.83 22.77
C GLY A 919 -29.93 -22.92 21.26
N SER A 920 -30.50 -23.94 20.62
CA SER A 920 -30.30 -24.22 19.19
C SER A 920 -31.56 -24.71 18.47
N TRP A 921 -31.60 -24.46 17.15
CA TRP A 921 -32.56 -25.04 16.19
C TRP A 921 -32.47 -26.56 16.07
N ASP A 922 -31.45 -27.20 16.63
CA ASP A 922 -31.46 -28.66 16.82
C ASP A 922 -32.42 -29.12 17.90
N ARG A 923 -33.19 -28.19 18.45
CA ARG A 923 -34.26 -28.40 19.40
C ARG A 923 -33.71 -28.78 20.77
N THR A 924 -32.48 -28.34 21.05
CA THR A 924 -31.81 -28.61 22.31
C THR A 924 -31.29 -27.33 22.98
N ILE A 925 -31.33 -27.33 24.31
CA ILE A 925 -30.50 -26.45 25.14
C ILE A 925 -29.32 -27.28 25.62
N ARG A 926 -28.12 -26.70 25.69
CA ARG A 926 -26.93 -27.35 26.26
C ARG A 926 -26.32 -26.45 27.31
N LEU A 927 -25.86 -27.04 28.41
CA LEU A 927 -25.06 -26.38 29.41
C LEU A 927 -23.62 -26.84 29.25
N TRP A 928 -22.69 -25.90 29.30
CA TRP A 928 -21.27 -26.11 29.11
C TRP A 928 -20.51 -25.53 30.28
N ASP A 929 -19.42 -26.17 30.67
CA ASP A 929 -18.48 -25.55 31.58
C ASP A 929 -17.61 -24.55 30.81
N SER A 930 -16.81 -23.80 31.54
CA SER A 930 -15.88 -22.84 30.94
C SER A 930 -14.82 -23.48 30.01
N GLN A 931 -14.70 -24.80 29.99
CA GLN A 931 -13.77 -25.56 29.14
C GLN A 931 -14.44 -26.20 27.93
N GLY A 932 -15.77 -26.09 27.81
CA GLY A 932 -16.52 -26.62 26.68
C GLY A 932 -17.01 -28.04 26.81
N ASN A 933 -16.89 -28.62 27.99
CA ASN A 933 -17.52 -29.90 28.26
C ASN A 933 -19.00 -29.62 28.50
N ALA A 934 -19.85 -30.43 27.89
CA ALA A 934 -21.26 -30.40 28.22
C ALA A 934 -21.40 -30.84 29.69
N ILE A 935 -21.86 -29.93 30.57
CA ILE A 935 -22.09 -30.22 32.00
C ILE A 935 -23.22 -31.23 32.16
N SER A 936 -24.09 -31.31 31.15
CA SER A 936 -25.22 -32.23 31.09
C SER A 936 -25.44 -32.72 29.65
N GLN A 937 -26.25 -33.76 29.51
CA GLN A 937 -26.83 -34.11 28.20
C GLN A 937 -27.57 -32.89 27.60
N PRO A 938 -27.66 -32.80 26.26
CA PRO A 938 -28.53 -31.82 25.61
C PRO A 938 -29.97 -31.97 26.10
N PHE A 939 -30.55 -30.89 26.59
CA PHE A 939 -31.96 -30.77 26.92
C PHE A 939 -32.75 -30.77 25.61
N GLN A 940 -33.19 -31.92 25.11
CA GLN A 940 -33.90 -32.05 23.82
C GLN A 940 -35.42 -31.93 23.99
N GLY A 941 -36.11 -31.17 23.12
CA GLY A 941 -37.42 -30.66 23.50
C GLY A 941 -38.39 -30.05 22.48
N HIS A 942 -38.01 -29.80 21.23
CA HIS A 942 -38.84 -28.95 20.34
C HIS A 942 -39.10 -29.62 18.95
N GLU A 943 -40.34 -29.80 18.46
CA GLU A 943 -40.69 -29.93 17.01
C GLU A 943 -41.46 -28.66 16.68
N ASP A 944 -41.39 -28.00 15.52
CA ASP A 944 -41.11 -28.46 14.17
C ASP A 944 -42.26 -29.24 13.54
N ASP A 945 -43.51 -28.78 13.74
CA ASP A 945 -44.64 -29.00 12.81
C ASP A 945 -44.34 -28.34 11.46
N TYR A 946 -44.21 -29.15 10.41
CA TYR A 946 -44.28 -28.68 9.02
C TYR A 946 -45.63 -29.05 8.43
N TYR A 947 -46.35 -28.02 7.96
CA TYR A 947 -47.30 -28.02 6.83
C TYR A 947 -48.02 -29.34 6.52
N HIS A 948 -49.33 -29.34 6.74
CA HIS A 948 -50.28 -30.18 6.01
C HIS A 948 -49.98 -30.16 4.49
N GLN A 949 -49.31 -31.20 3.98
CA GLN A 949 -49.70 -31.75 2.70
C GLN A 949 -50.98 -32.52 2.94
N LEU A 950 -52.09 -31.91 2.51
CA LEU A 950 -53.33 -32.64 2.23
C LEU A 950 -52.97 -33.93 1.47
N PRO A 951 -53.36 -35.13 1.93
CA PRO A 951 -53.35 -36.27 1.04
C PRO A 951 -54.35 -35.99 -0.08
N LEU A 952 -53.83 -35.88 -1.31
CA LEU A 952 -54.59 -36.07 -2.53
C LEU A 952 -55.36 -37.39 -2.39
N VAL A 953 -56.66 -37.29 -2.10
CA VAL A 953 -57.61 -38.38 -2.30
C VAL A 953 -57.60 -38.68 -3.80
N PRO A 954 -57.33 -39.91 -4.24
CA PRO A 954 -57.58 -40.29 -5.63
C PRO A 954 -59.09 -40.25 -5.85
N MET A 955 -59.55 -39.30 -6.66
CA MET A 955 -60.83 -39.39 -7.35
C MET A 955 -60.72 -40.44 -8.45
N GLU A 956 -61.81 -41.23 -8.61
CA GLU A 956 -62.09 -42.36 -9.53
C GLU A 956 -62.00 -43.74 -8.84
N HIS A 957 -63.06 -44.54 -8.69
CA HIS A 957 -64.38 -44.61 -9.31
C HIS A 957 -65.39 -45.24 -8.33
N TYR A 958 -66.58 -44.63 -8.19
CA TYR A 958 -67.84 -45.36 -8.01
C TYR A 958 -68.95 -44.57 -8.71
N LEU A 959 -69.25 -44.97 -9.95
CA LEU A 959 -70.55 -44.76 -10.56
C LEU A 959 -71.14 -46.14 -10.85
N SER A 960 -72.11 -46.52 -10.02
CA SER A 960 -73.24 -47.43 -10.25
C SER A 960 -73.67 -48.00 -8.89
N GLY A 961 -74.92 -47.98 -8.48
CA GLY A 961 -76.13 -47.33 -8.97
C GLY A 961 -77.00 -47.04 -7.74
N GLY A 962 -77.93 -46.11 -7.84
CA GLY A 962 -79.33 -46.53 -7.96
C GLY A 962 -80.15 -46.05 -6.76
N GLN A 963 -80.89 -44.98 -7.01
CA GLN A 963 -82.32 -44.80 -6.67
C GLN A 963 -82.92 -45.37 -5.37
N LEU A 964 -83.72 -44.48 -4.76
CA LEU A 964 -85.01 -44.67 -4.07
C LEU A 964 -84.99 -44.99 -2.57
N GLY A 965 -85.71 -44.16 -1.81
CA GLY A 965 -86.19 -44.43 -0.45
C GLY A 965 -86.27 -43.19 0.41
#